data_AF-A0A917JWZ8-F1
#
_entry.id   AF-A0A917JWZ8-F1
#
_cell.length_a   1.000
_cell.length_b   1.000
_cell.length_c   1.000
_cell.angle_alpha   90.00
_cell.angle_beta   90.00
_cell.angle_gamma   90.00
#
_symmetry.space_group_name_H-M   'P 1'
#
loop_
_entity.id
_entity.type
_entity.pdbx_description
1 polymer ?
#
loop_
_entity_poly.entity_id
_entity_poly.type
_entity_poly.pdbx_seq_one_letter_code
_entity_poly.pdbx_strand_id
1 'polypeptide(L)'
;MNKAILVGICVIGGLFFCQGAYPELDNLQSVLLSAYETPLRWDNIEGPPAWVSGTKPIYSPKLGMHLVTLHPGQSVKVRVSEQSRLRVFSPCQSLSNSDLAVDTSNGSGLYAKIQLIPSTDKHSLVSSSAWYKPKLFIISRPIKKKTALQIGLFASRYEYLPEIAPYRNLIPLCSKKVFMGREIDGGQQPYWLLEPGVEQSLSIKGPARLAFENRMAYPPFESSLVQTYHLKTKLDNKPFKTLEFVTSEETSWPVKINGQFEVVGRLERGFLDIPSGNHTLELQSSVRLIGRLLKQQNPDYLFPALNGPRCPPTAASNLINQSRPDLWDMNASYIKNIIAHPNTLPAKTELVAQRIIRDNARKAGGILGVMVMQRYAALHQNYPLIQEVADELFGYHTFYRTVNPTNKNPRTSQYFAWFLPKPLHNFGFQGKGLVAAEQFLNALLERISSAEFVGLPTAKAEQESLKHRYYLSKRPAPIPLRVVVDPARTTPGALFFIQFNNQKPIPMHVTCNPELPWHEYALIQGQAGKEMLAQLKKEHSCPTLSGPFSQWKTPGPLILANTLELTLPMGVQVVKAWKADDKKPVSLAIQYRASDPFVLSETSYWAAISQLPPGVPIIRLLQNHLRIPHASDLPAAEKTLQNHWLPLIQFIQSRYKQFSAPIRIRNSKDKPIKPSTFSPKEIAQQRQQAQQFERRLEWLPALELWSKLSQQGSGNIQNMAKRHEIEALYHLGEHYLAETKLRSYLLYGDASIRIWAYQKLLELYKQQHAIEEISTLTAAMMMIKPEIGVAKQLIEALLAENEPHLALMVGLTLPEPLQPTPVLLRAAYQSRWWGLYSQLARKLPTFQEQQFWHALRRMEQTKFKEALALFTAAGSLGKPWKEKLLEGCAIRQQINSFDPKLREQGVRAWEYWQANQPSDYLWKNEDSIIQDYANGYTLYSIERDLYSQAYEGTKNRPVKMHIIGPVKVRLEIRPMHQNLSYKPLDGWFYIYENKTVQPYAITNNFPSEAIKIIGKPNGVAGQRFFIEFELGPGPHTIKAGAGALSFLLRPYLLRPEIPIPILPILNSATRQAALQGGLIERNEARNPCFFYHCITAIKNKSECTQQKTAISLCKERCRS
;
A
#
# COMPACT_ATOMS: atom_id res chain seq x y z
N MET A 1 40.43 -21.64 -45.51
CA MET A 1 39.58 -20.45 -45.69
C MET A 1 38.30 -20.49 -44.83
N ASN A 2 38.35 -20.97 -43.57
CA ASN A 2 37.12 -21.32 -42.83
C ASN A 2 37.22 -21.22 -41.28
N LYS A 3 37.94 -20.22 -40.73
CA LYS A 3 37.98 -19.99 -39.27
C LYS A 3 37.92 -18.52 -38.81
N ALA A 4 37.97 -17.55 -39.72
CA ALA A 4 37.92 -16.12 -39.36
C ALA A 4 36.50 -15.53 -39.27
N ILE A 5 35.50 -16.16 -39.90
CA ILE A 5 34.11 -15.66 -39.91
C ILE A 5 33.31 -16.12 -38.67
N LEU A 6 33.75 -17.20 -37.99
CA LEU A 6 33.07 -17.69 -36.78
C LEU A 6 33.43 -16.91 -35.49
N VAL A 7 34.54 -16.16 -35.48
CA VAL A 7 34.96 -15.35 -34.32
C VAL A 7 34.39 -13.92 -34.38
N GLY A 8 34.07 -13.41 -35.58
CA GLY A 8 33.48 -12.08 -35.76
C GLY A 8 31.99 -11.97 -35.38
N ILE A 9 31.25 -13.08 -35.39
CA ILE A 9 29.79 -13.07 -35.14
C ILE A 9 29.45 -13.20 -33.63
N CYS A 10 30.35 -13.74 -32.81
CA CYS A 10 30.11 -13.91 -31.37
C CYS A 10 30.45 -12.68 -30.51
N VAL A 11 31.15 -11.67 -31.03
CA VAL A 11 31.57 -10.48 -30.26
C VAL A 11 30.57 -9.30 -30.40
N ILE A 12 29.68 -9.31 -31.40
CA ILE A 12 28.74 -8.20 -31.65
C ILE A 12 27.37 -8.42 -30.96
N GLY A 13 27.06 -9.63 -30.49
CA GLY A 13 25.79 -9.96 -29.81
C GLY A 13 25.68 -9.53 -28.34
N GLY A 14 26.75 -9.02 -27.73
CA GLY A 14 26.83 -8.78 -26.28
C GLY A 14 26.46 -7.37 -25.79
N LEU A 15 26.18 -6.41 -26.67
CA LEU A 15 26.13 -4.98 -26.30
C LEU A 15 24.72 -4.34 -26.23
N PHE A 16 23.63 -5.09 -26.40
CA PHE A 16 22.29 -4.49 -26.59
C PHE A 16 21.19 -4.87 -25.59
N PHE A 17 21.52 -5.39 -24.40
CA PHE A 17 20.52 -5.62 -23.36
C PHE A 17 20.62 -4.61 -22.21
N CYS A 18 20.39 -3.34 -22.54
CA CYS A 18 20.04 -2.33 -21.55
C CYS A 18 18.51 -2.25 -21.45
N GLN A 19 17.91 -3.20 -20.73
CA GLN A 19 16.55 -3.03 -20.20
C GLN A 19 16.63 -1.93 -19.12
N GLY A 20 16.18 -0.73 -19.47
CA GLY A 20 15.79 0.31 -18.53
C GLY A 20 14.26 0.44 -18.59
N ALA A 21 13.65 0.91 -17.52
CA ALA A 21 12.26 1.36 -17.58
C ALA A 21 12.14 2.55 -18.54
N TYR A 22 10.94 2.77 -19.08
CA TYR A 22 10.66 3.93 -19.91
C TYR A 22 9.27 4.51 -19.52
N PRO A 23 9.17 5.80 -19.19
CA PRO A 23 8.02 6.55 -18.67
C PRO A 23 7.15 7.14 -19.79
N GLU A 24 7.67 7.12 -21.02
CA GLU A 24 6.91 7.35 -22.22
C GLU A 24 7.29 6.24 -23.20
N LEU A 25 6.31 5.50 -23.68
CA LEU A 25 6.51 4.52 -24.75
C LEU A 25 6.76 5.23 -26.09
N ASP A 26 7.85 4.88 -26.78
CA ASP A 26 8.16 5.53 -28.07
C ASP A 26 7.14 5.15 -29.17
N ASN A 27 6.34 6.13 -29.59
CA ASN A 27 5.41 5.98 -30.72
C ASN A 27 6.13 5.59 -32.00
N LEU A 28 7.32 6.14 -32.27
CA LEU A 28 8.06 5.88 -33.49
C LEU A 28 8.53 4.43 -33.52
N GLN A 29 9.11 3.94 -32.42
CA GLN A 29 9.48 2.53 -32.29
C GLN A 29 8.26 1.62 -32.52
N SER A 30 7.09 1.97 -31.95
CA SER A 30 5.86 1.19 -32.16
C SER A 30 5.40 1.16 -33.62
N VAL A 31 5.48 2.29 -34.33
CA VAL A 31 5.12 2.36 -35.76
C VAL A 31 6.13 1.60 -36.63
N LEU A 32 7.43 1.67 -36.30
CA LEU A 32 8.46 0.91 -37.02
C LEU A 32 8.30 -0.60 -36.79
N LEU A 33 8.03 -1.02 -35.56
CA LEU A 33 7.81 -2.43 -35.20
C LEU A 33 6.53 -3.01 -35.82
N SER A 34 5.52 -2.21 -36.14
CA SER A 34 4.29 -2.73 -36.76
C SER A 34 4.49 -3.19 -38.21
N ALA A 35 5.58 -2.77 -38.86
CA ALA A 35 5.97 -3.26 -40.18
C ALA A 35 6.60 -4.67 -40.18
N TYR A 36 6.82 -5.23 -38.98
CA TYR A 36 7.48 -6.52 -38.76
C TYR A 36 6.60 -7.48 -37.98
N GLU A 37 6.60 -8.74 -38.39
CA GLU A 37 6.06 -9.80 -37.56
C GLU A 37 7.09 -10.17 -36.49
N THR A 38 6.64 -10.33 -35.25
CA THR A 38 7.47 -10.87 -34.17
C THR A 38 7.26 -12.39 -34.11
N PRO A 39 8.19 -13.20 -34.62
CA PRO A 39 7.96 -14.63 -34.71
C PRO A 39 7.90 -15.25 -33.30
N LEU A 40 6.91 -16.10 -33.09
CA LEU A 40 6.79 -16.93 -31.90
C LEU A 40 7.54 -18.24 -32.14
N ARG A 41 8.64 -18.46 -31.42
CA ARG A 41 9.38 -19.72 -31.44
C ARG A 41 8.95 -20.64 -30.30
N TRP A 42 9.10 -21.94 -30.53
CA TRP A 42 8.89 -23.00 -29.56
C TRP A 42 10.21 -23.75 -29.37
N ASP A 43 10.88 -23.48 -28.25
CA ASP A 43 12.17 -24.07 -27.93
C ASP A 43 11.93 -25.40 -27.19
N ASN A 44 12.48 -26.50 -27.70
CA ASN A 44 12.35 -27.82 -27.08
C ASN A 44 13.10 -27.86 -25.74
N ILE A 45 12.49 -28.45 -24.71
CA ILE A 45 13.13 -28.60 -23.39
C ILE A 45 14.03 -29.84 -23.43
N GLU A 46 15.33 -29.59 -23.55
CA GLU A 46 16.35 -30.64 -23.76
C GLU A 46 16.96 -31.16 -22.45
N GLY A 47 17.09 -30.28 -21.45
CA GLY A 47 17.79 -30.59 -20.20
C GLY A 47 17.80 -29.41 -19.21
N PRO A 48 18.65 -29.46 -18.16
CA PRO A 48 18.84 -28.34 -17.23
C PRO A 48 19.26 -27.06 -17.96
N PRO A 49 18.88 -25.86 -17.49
CA PRO A 49 18.11 -25.60 -16.26
C PRO A 49 16.58 -25.65 -16.46
N ALA A 50 16.09 -25.85 -17.69
CA ALA A 50 14.66 -25.88 -17.99
C ALA A 50 14.00 -27.18 -17.53
N TRP A 51 14.68 -28.33 -17.65
CA TRP A 51 14.32 -29.55 -16.93
C TRP A 51 14.86 -29.47 -15.50
N VAL A 52 13.98 -29.70 -14.52
CA VAL A 52 14.31 -29.58 -13.09
C VAL A 52 14.48 -30.95 -12.44
N SER A 53 13.52 -31.86 -12.64
CA SER A 53 13.55 -33.21 -12.07
C SER A 53 12.52 -34.15 -12.72
N GLY A 54 12.52 -35.43 -12.31
CA GLY A 54 11.62 -36.46 -12.84
C GLY A 54 12.20 -37.20 -14.03
N THR A 55 11.36 -37.70 -14.93
CA THR A 55 11.82 -38.39 -16.14
C THR A 55 12.64 -37.44 -17.02
N LYS A 56 13.84 -37.87 -17.44
CA LYS A 56 14.75 -37.06 -18.27
C LYS A 56 14.29 -37.01 -19.73
N PRO A 57 14.42 -35.86 -20.42
CA PRO A 57 14.28 -35.80 -21.86
C PRO A 57 15.38 -36.61 -22.56
N ILE A 58 15.05 -37.32 -23.64
CA ILE A 58 15.98 -38.11 -24.45
C ILE A 58 15.81 -37.69 -25.91
N TYR A 59 16.91 -37.39 -26.59
CA TYR A 59 16.90 -37.00 -27.99
C TYR A 59 16.43 -38.15 -28.90
N SER A 60 15.48 -37.86 -29.79
CA SER A 60 15.04 -38.77 -30.85
C SER A 60 15.56 -38.28 -32.19
N PRO A 61 16.58 -38.96 -32.79
CA PRO A 61 17.10 -38.58 -34.10
C PRO A 61 16.02 -38.61 -35.20
N LYS A 62 15.08 -39.55 -35.11
CA LYS A 62 13.97 -39.69 -36.06
C LYS A 62 13.05 -38.46 -36.10
N LEU A 63 12.83 -37.84 -34.95
CA LEU A 63 11.90 -36.71 -34.81
C LEU A 63 12.60 -35.36 -34.64
N GLY A 64 13.93 -35.34 -34.56
CA GLY A 64 14.73 -34.13 -34.40
C GLY A 64 14.47 -33.37 -33.09
N MET A 65 13.99 -34.04 -32.04
CA MET A 65 13.62 -33.40 -30.76
C MET A 65 13.82 -34.34 -29.56
N HIS A 66 13.92 -33.76 -28.38
CA HIS A 66 13.92 -34.45 -27.09
C HIS A 66 12.49 -34.81 -26.65
N LEU A 67 12.32 -36.06 -26.25
CA LEU A 67 11.06 -36.65 -25.79
C LEU A 67 11.19 -37.11 -24.34
N VAL A 68 10.07 -37.06 -23.63
CA VAL A 68 9.89 -37.63 -22.30
C VAL A 68 8.88 -38.77 -22.40
N THR A 69 9.27 -39.98 -21.98
CA THR A 69 8.37 -41.13 -21.89
C THR A 69 7.81 -41.26 -20.47
N LEU A 70 6.56 -40.91 -20.26
CA LEU A 70 5.92 -40.99 -18.95
C LEU A 70 5.11 -42.29 -18.81
N HIS A 71 5.57 -43.21 -17.97
CA HIS A 71 4.76 -44.36 -17.52
C HIS A 71 3.70 -43.93 -16.49
N PRO A 72 2.60 -44.68 -16.32
CA PRO A 72 1.60 -44.38 -15.29
C PRO A 72 2.23 -44.13 -13.91
N GLY A 73 1.90 -42.99 -13.30
CA GLY A 73 2.47 -42.55 -12.02
C GLY A 73 3.78 -41.75 -12.11
N GLN A 74 4.46 -41.75 -13.26
CA GLN A 74 5.65 -40.93 -13.46
C GLN A 74 5.31 -39.48 -13.77
N SER A 75 6.28 -38.60 -13.50
CA SER A 75 6.17 -37.18 -13.78
C SER A 75 7.50 -36.58 -14.22
N VAL A 76 7.41 -35.41 -14.85
CA VAL A 76 8.53 -34.55 -15.20
C VAL A 76 8.23 -33.14 -14.70
N LYS A 77 9.22 -32.52 -14.07
CA LYS A 77 9.16 -31.14 -13.59
C LYS A 77 10.00 -30.25 -14.50
N VAL A 78 9.40 -29.19 -15.01
CA VAL A 78 10.06 -28.22 -15.88
C VAL A 78 9.83 -26.79 -15.40
N ARG A 79 10.76 -25.91 -15.72
CA ARG A 79 10.68 -24.46 -15.50
C ARG A 79 10.45 -23.76 -16.83
N VAL A 80 9.56 -22.78 -16.80
CA VAL A 80 9.24 -21.92 -17.94
C VAL A 80 9.45 -20.48 -17.51
N SER A 81 10.15 -19.70 -18.34
CA SER A 81 10.44 -18.28 -18.10
C SER A 81 9.19 -17.41 -18.09
N GLU A 82 9.33 -16.17 -17.64
CA GLU A 82 8.26 -15.18 -17.78
C GLU A 82 7.95 -14.91 -19.26
N GLN A 83 6.73 -14.47 -19.53
CA GLN A 83 6.16 -14.24 -20.85
C GLN A 83 6.17 -15.46 -21.80
N SER A 84 6.63 -16.62 -21.32
CA SER A 84 6.60 -17.88 -22.05
C SER A 84 5.36 -18.72 -21.73
N ARG A 85 5.00 -19.59 -22.67
CA ARG A 85 3.95 -20.60 -22.57
C ARG A 85 4.57 -21.99 -22.56
N LEU A 86 3.94 -22.92 -21.86
CA LEU A 86 4.25 -24.34 -21.96
C LEU A 86 3.44 -24.96 -23.09
N ARG A 87 4.08 -25.73 -23.97
CA ARG A 87 3.44 -26.65 -24.91
C ARG A 87 3.90 -28.07 -24.63
N VAL A 88 2.92 -28.97 -24.51
CA VAL A 88 3.12 -30.42 -24.47
C VAL A 88 2.65 -30.98 -25.79
N PHE A 89 3.52 -31.64 -26.54
CA PHE A 89 3.24 -32.17 -27.87
C PHE A 89 3.35 -33.70 -27.84
N SER A 90 2.49 -34.43 -28.55
CA SER A 90 2.67 -35.87 -28.76
C SER A 90 2.80 -36.20 -30.25
N PRO A 91 3.92 -36.84 -30.66
CA PRO A 91 4.16 -37.16 -32.06
C PRO A 91 3.29 -38.31 -32.58
N CYS A 92 2.79 -39.17 -31.70
CA CYS A 92 2.18 -40.44 -32.10
C CYS A 92 0.65 -40.50 -31.89
N GLN A 93 0.07 -39.60 -31.10
CA GLN A 93 -1.36 -39.65 -30.76
C GLN A 93 -1.92 -38.26 -30.42
N SER A 94 -3.24 -38.10 -30.52
CA SER A 94 -3.91 -36.92 -29.98
C SER A 94 -3.83 -36.87 -28.45
N LEU A 95 -3.78 -35.66 -27.90
CA LEU A 95 -3.72 -35.38 -26.47
C LEU A 95 -5.03 -34.75 -25.97
N SER A 96 -5.49 -35.24 -24.82
CA SER A 96 -6.57 -34.62 -24.05
C SER A 96 -6.11 -34.26 -22.63
N ASN A 97 -6.82 -33.35 -21.96
CA ASN A 97 -6.59 -33.06 -20.54
C ASN A 97 -6.82 -34.26 -19.60
N SER A 98 -7.34 -35.39 -20.10
CA SER A 98 -7.47 -36.63 -19.33
C SER A 98 -6.20 -37.49 -19.38
N ASP A 99 -5.32 -37.25 -20.35
CA ASP A 99 -4.11 -38.05 -20.59
C ASP A 99 -2.95 -37.69 -19.68
N LEU A 100 -2.95 -36.44 -19.21
CA LEU A 100 -1.93 -35.85 -18.37
C LEU A 100 -2.59 -35.05 -17.25
N ALA A 101 -1.99 -35.07 -16.06
CA ALA A 101 -2.28 -34.09 -15.02
C ALA A 101 -1.15 -33.06 -14.99
N VAL A 102 -1.53 -31.78 -15.02
CA VAL A 102 -0.58 -30.66 -15.06
C VAL A 102 -0.83 -29.76 -13.86
N ASP A 103 0.21 -29.56 -13.07
CA ASP A 103 0.21 -28.69 -11.91
C ASP A 103 1.23 -27.55 -12.09
N THR A 104 0.95 -26.37 -11.55
CA THR A 104 1.84 -25.20 -11.64
C THR A 104 2.15 -24.60 -10.26
N SER A 105 3.40 -24.14 -10.10
CA SER A 105 3.93 -23.51 -8.89
C SER A 105 4.82 -22.32 -9.28
N ASN A 106 5.02 -21.37 -8.36
CA ASN A 106 6.05 -20.33 -8.48
C ASN A 106 7.36 -20.75 -7.79
N GLY A 107 7.52 -22.03 -7.45
CA GLY A 107 8.68 -22.56 -6.73
C GLY A 107 8.55 -22.52 -5.20
N SER A 108 7.47 -21.98 -4.62
CA SER A 108 7.32 -21.90 -3.17
C SER A 108 6.78 -23.19 -2.53
N GLY A 109 6.65 -24.30 -3.25
CA GLY A 109 6.03 -25.53 -2.72
C GLY A 109 4.50 -25.52 -2.62
N LEU A 110 3.79 -24.61 -3.30
CA LEU A 110 2.34 -24.66 -3.45
C LEU A 110 1.99 -24.83 -4.92
N TYR A 111 1.29 -25.92 -5.23
CA TYR A 111 0.87 -26.26 -6.59
C TYR A 111 -0.63 -26.14 -6.77
N ALA A 112 -1.04 -25.58 -7.91
CA ALA A 112 -2.41 -25.62 -8.39
C ALA A 112 -2.51 -26.50 -9.62
N LYS A 113 -3.53 -27.35 -9.67
CA LYS A 113 -3.84 -28.11 -10.88
C LYS A 113 -4.48 -27.20 -11.92
N ILE A 114 -3.93 -27.21 -13.13
CA ILE A 114 -4.41 -26.41 -14.26
C ILE A 114 -4.89 -27.30 -15.40
N GLN A 115 -5.67 -26.72 -16.30
CA GLN A 115 -6.03 -27.33 -17.57
C GLN A 115 -5.28 -26.61 -18.69
N LEU A 116 -4.79 -27.38 -19.65
CA LEU A 116 -4.16 -26.86 -20.85
C LEU A 116 -5.19 -26.82 -21.99
N ILE A 117 -5.00 -25.90 -22.93
CA ILE A 117 -5.85 -25.74 -24.11
C ILE A 117 -5.34 -26.68 -25.21
N PRO A 118 -6.17 -27.57 -25.77
CA PRO A 118 -5.77 -28.39 -26.90
C PRO A 118 -5.58 -27.56 -28.17
N SER A 119 -4.57 -27.88 -28.97
CA SER A 119 -4.40 -27.33 -30.31
C SER A 119 -5.48 -27.83 -31.27
N THR A 120 -5.63 -27.16 -32.41
CA THR A 120 -6.59 -27.51 -33.47
C THR A 120 -6.37 -28.92 -34.02
N ASP A 121 -5.10 -29.31 -34.22
CA ASP A 121 -4.68 -30.67 -34.60
C ASP A 121 -4.81 -31.72 -33.47
N LYS A 122 -5.14 -31.28 -32.25
CA LYS A 122 -5.22 -32.07 -31.02
C LYS A 122 -3.93 -32.81 -30.65
N HIS A 123 -2.79 -32.54 -31.30
CA HIS A 123 -1.50 -33.15 -30.94
C HIS A 123 -0.76 -32.38 -29.85
N SER A 124 -1.24 -31.18 -29.49
CA SER A 124 -0.64 -30.35 -28.46
C SER A 124 -1.63 -29.93 -27.38
N LEU A 125 -1.10 -29.73 -26.18
CA LEU A 125 -1.75 -29.04 -25.07
C LEU A 125 -0.91 -27.82 -24.72
N VAL A 126 -1.51 -26.63 -24.65
CA VAL A 126 -0.82 -25.36 -24.45
C VAL A 126 -1.37 -24.61 -23.23
N SER A 127 -0.52 -23.97 -22.44
CA SER A 127 -0.98 -23.11 -21.34
C SER A 127 -1.76 -21.91 -21.87
N SER A 128 -2.89 -21.57 -21.24
CA SER A 128 -3.86 -20.57 -21.72
C SER A 128 -3.30 -19.15 -21.83
N SER A 129 -2.35 -18.78 -20.99
CA SER A 129 -1.72 -17.47 -20.99
C SER A 129 -0.21 -17.58 -20.79
N ALA A 130 0.53 -16.62 -21.35
CA ALA A 130 1.89 -16.35 -20.94
C ALA A 130 1.88 -15.80 -19.50
N TRP A 131 2.82 -16.24 -18.67
CA TRP A 131 2.85 -15.86 -17.25
C TRP A 131 3.82 -14.69 -17.04
N TYR A 132 3.42 -13.66 -16.31
CA TYR A 132 4.27 -12.50 -16.01
C TYR A 132 5.45 -12.81 -15.06
N LYS A 133 5.53 -14.04 -14.53
CA LYS A 133 6.65 -14.52 -13.72
C LYS A 133 6.99 -15.95 -14.11
N PRO A 134 8.25 -16.38 -13.94
CA PRO A 134 8.65 -17.75 -14.18
C PRO A 134 7.87 -18.74 -13.31
N LYS A 135 7.61 -19.92 -13.86
CA LYS A 135 6.79 -20.97 -13.22
C LYS A 135 7.47 -22.33 -13.31
N LEU A 136 7.17 -23.16 -12.32
CA LEU A 136 7.37 -24.59 -12.38
C LEU A 136 6.09 -25.28 -12.84
N PHE A 137 6.24 -26.31 -13.67
CA PHE A 137 5.18 -27.20 -14.08
C PHE A 137 5.56 -28.63 -13.74
N ILE A 138 4.62 -29.38 -13.16
CA ILE A 138 4.70 -30.84 -13.03
C ILE A 138 3.72 -31.43 -14.04
N ILE A 139 4.25 -32.21 -14.98
CA ILE A 139 3.47 -32.96 -15.95
C ILE A 139 3.54 -34.43 -15.55
N SER A 140 2.39 -35.03 -15.25
CA SER A 140 2.32 -36.41 -14.76
C SER A 140 1.35 -37.26 -15.58
N ARG A 141 1.69 -38.53 -15.76
CA ARG A 141 0.79 -39.53 -16.34
C ARG A 141 -0.07 -40.12 -15.22
N PRO A 142 -1.41 -39.98 -15.26
CA PRO A 142 -2.26 -40.49 -14.19
C PRO A 142 -2.07 -42.00 -13.98
N ILE A 143 -2.02 -42.45 -12.72
CA ILE A 143 -1.83 -43.87 -12.33
C ILE A 143 -2.90 -44.79 -12.97
N LYS A 144 -4.10 -44.27 -13.22
CA LYS A 144 -5.21 -45.02 -13.83
C LYS A 144 -5.01 -45.36 -15.31
N LYS A 145 -4.03 -44.75 -15.99
CA LYS A 145 -3.71 -45.07 -17.40
C LYS A 145 -2.90 -46.38 -17.43
N LYS A 146 -3.02 -47.15 -18.51
CA LYS A 146 -2.33 -48.46 -18.65
C LYS A 146 -1.05 -48.39 -19.47
N THR A 147 -0.93 -47.38 -20.34
CA THR A 147 0.18 -47.25 -21.30
C THR A 147 1.03 -46.01 -21.00
N ALA A 148 2.32 -46.14 -21.30
CA ALA A 148 3.24 -45.02 -21.34
C ALA A 148 2.84 -44.02 -22.44
N LEU A 149 3.21 -42.76 -22.25
CA LEU A 149 2.95 -41.68 -23.20
C LEU A 149 4.27 -40.96 -23.51
N GLN A 150 4.63 -40.89 -24.79
CA GLN A 150 5.75 -40.09 -25.27
C GLN A 150 5.27 -38.69 -25.63
N ILE A 151 5.93 -37.69 -25.03
CA ILE A 151 5.63 -36.27 -25.22
C ILE A 151 6.92 -35.47 -25.45
N GLY A 152 6.86 -34.48 -26.34
CA GLY A 152 7.83 -33.38 -26.39
C GLY A 152 7.35 -32.21 -25.53
N LEU A 153 8.26 -31.54 -24.84
CA LEU A 153 7.98 -30.36 -24.05
C LEU A 153 8.64 -29.14 -24.69
N PHE A 154 7.92 -28.03 -24.75
CA PHE A 154 8.39 -26.80 -25.39
C PHE A 154 8.03 -25.58 -24.56
N ALA A 155 8.95 -24.61 -24.52
CA ALA A 155 8.70 -23.27 -23.99
C ALA A 155 8.63 -22.26 -25.14
N SER A 156 7.66 -21.35 -25.11
CA SER A 156 7.57 -20.32 -26.15
C SER A 156 8.51 -19.14 -25.88
N ARG A 157 9.04 -18.52 -26.92
CA ARG A 157 9.79 -17.26 -26.84
C ARG A 157 9.49 -16.40 -28.07
N TYR A 158 9.24 -15.12 -27.85
CA TYR A 158 9.19 -14.15 -28.94
C TYR A 158 10.59 -13.66 -29.26
N GLU A 159 10.90 -13.51 -30.54
CA GLU A 159 12.14 -12.86 -30.98
C GLU A 159 11.88 -11.38 -31.28
N TYR A 160 12.05 -10.56 -30.26
CA TYR A 160 11.86 -9.12 -30.39
C TYR A 160 13.01 -8.48 -31.19
N LEU A 161 12.64 -7.55 -32.07
CA LEU A 161 13.62 -6.68 -32.70
C LEU A 161 14.13 -5.63 -31.68
N PRO A 162 15.42 -5.26 -31.74
CA PRO A 162 15.95 -4.17 -30.92
C PRO A 162 15.34 -2.81 -31.33
N GLU A 163 15.76 -1.73 -30.65
CA GLU A 163 15.40 -0.37 -31.03
C GLU A 163 15.80 -0.10 -32.49
N ILE A 164 14.82 0.14 -33.37
CA ILE A 164 15.02 0.22 -34.82
C ILE A 164 15.68 1.55 -35.18
N ALA A 165 15.29 2.65 -34.52
CA ALA A 165 15.79 4.00 -34.78
C ALA A 165 16.34 4.64 -33.49
N PRO A 166 17.55 4.24 -33.04
CA PRO A 166 18.08 4.62 -31.74
C PRO A 166 18.50 6.10 -31.66
N TYR A 167 18.51 6.63 -30.44
CA TYR A 167 18.92 8.00 -30.11
C TYR A 167 20.38 7.99 -29.64
N ARG A 168 21.30 8.50 -30.46
CA ARG A 168 22.75 8.40 -30.19
C ARG A 168 23.47 9.73 -30.07
N ASN A 169 22.96 10.78 -30.70
CA ASN A 169 23.71 12.03 -30.81
C ASN A 169 23.47 12.90 -29.58
N LEU A 170 24.48 13.04 -28.74
CA LEU A 170 24.38 13.75 -27.47
C LEU A 170 24.28 15.27 -27.69
N ILE A 171 23.25 15.89 -27.13
CA ILE A 171 23.13 17.35 -27.06
C ILE A 171 23.54 17.79 -25.65
N PRO A 172 24.59 18.61 -25.51
CA PRO A 172 25.01 19.09 -24.20
C PRO A 172 24.00 20.07 -23.59
N LEU A 173 23.82 19.98 -22.26
CA LEU A 173 23.03 20.94 -21.48
C LEU A 173 23.95 21.92 -20.76
N CYS A 174 23.43 23.11 -20.41
CA CYS A 174 24.17 24.20 -19.79
C CYS A 174 24.32 24.08 -18.27
N SER A 175 24.38 22.86 -17.73
CA SER A 175 24.50 22.62 -16.29
C SER A 175 25.70 21.74 -15.92
N LYS A 176 25.82 21.34 -14.64
CA LYS A 176 26.93 20.53 -14.16
C LYS A 176 26.90 19.13 -14.79
N LYS A 177 27.93 18.82 -15.60
CA LYS A 177 28.15 17.50 -16.18
C LYS A 177 28.56 16.47 -15.13
N VAL A 178 28.05 15.25 -15.26
CA VAL A 178 28.39 14.06 -14.45
C VAL A 178 28.52 12.84 -15.37
N PHE A 179 29.26 11.82 -14.94
CA PHE A 179 29.41 10.56 -15.67
C PHE A 179 28.62 9.47 -14.95
N MET A 180 27.76 8.75 -15.65
CA MET A 180 26.88 7.75 -15.08
C MET A 180 26.94 6.44 -15.87
N GLY A 181 26.98 5.30 -15.16
CA GLY A 181 26.87 3.98 -15.77
C GLY A 181 26.50 2.92 -14.73
N ARG A 182 25.85 1.84 -15.15
CA ARG A 182 25.64 0.67 -14.30
C ARG A 182 26.92 -0.16 -14.26
N GLU A 183 27.04 -1.00 -13.24
CA GLU A 183 28.17 -1.91 -13.11
C GLU A 183 28.38 -2.82 -14.35
N ILE A 184 27.29 -3.20 -15.02
CA ILE A 184 27.32 -4.07 -16.20
C ILE A 184 27.59 -3.34 -17.53
N ASP A 185 27.50 -2.01 -17.57
CA ASP A 185 27.46 -1.26 -18.84
C ASP A 185 28.84 -1.15 -19.53
N GLY A 186 29.91 -1.70 -18.94
CA GLY A 186 31.27 -1.65 -19.48
C GLY A 186 31.91 -0.24 -19.54
N GLY A 187 31.15 0.83 -19.26
CA GLY A 187 31.62 2.23 -19.26
C GLY A 187 30.58 3.21 -18.69
N GLN A 188 31.01 4.47 -18.48
CA GLN A 188 30.14 5.57 -18.02
C GLN A 188 29.85 6.56 -19.15
N GLN A 189 28.63 7.07 -19.20
CA GLN A 189 28.14 8.02 -20.18
C GLN A 189 27.93 9.41 -19.56
N PRO A 190 28.07 10.49 -20.33
CA PRO A 190 27.83 11.85 -19.84
C PRO A 190 26.33 12.14 -19.64
N TYR A 191 26.03 12.72 -18.48
CA TYR A 191 24.74 13.27 -18.07
C TYR A 191 24.95 14.66 -17.44
N TRP A 192 23.86 15.34 -17.14
CA TRP A 192 23.83 16.68 -16.56
C TRP A 192 22.87 16.72 -15.38
N LEU A 193 23.23 17.52 -14.38
CA LEU A 193 22.41 17.74 -13.20
C LEU A 193 21.41 18.88 -13.45
N LEU A 194 20.12 18.60 -13.32
CA LEU A 194 19.06 19.60 -13.43
C LEU A 194 18.47 19.83 -12.03
N GLU A 195 18.59 21.05 -11.53
CA GLU A 195 18.00 21.45 -10.25
C GLU A 195 16.52 21.84 -10.44
N PRO A 196 15.66 21.58 -9.44
CA PRO A 196 14.22 21.85 -9.56
C PRO A 196 13.95 23.35 -9.77
N GLY A 197 13.04 23.67 -10.67
CA GLY A 197 12.64 25.04 -11.00
C GLY A 197 13.64 25.86 -11.82
N VAL A 198 14.89 25.38 -11.99
CA VAL A 198 15.91 26.07 -12.79
C VAL A 198 15.71 25.72 -14.26
N GLU A 199 15.50 26.75 -15.08
CA GLU A 199 15.30 26.62 -16.52
C GLU A 199 16.64 26.37 -17.24
N GLN A 200 16.64 25.44 -18.18
CA GLN A 200 17.79 25.10 -19.04
C GLN A 200 17.42 25.40 -20.49
N SER A 201 18.01 26.42 -21.08
CA SER A 201 17.74 26.83 -22.46
C SER A 201 18.86 26.36 -23.40
N LEU A 202 18.49 25.85 -24.58
CA LEU A 202 19.43 25.46 -25.63
C LEU A 202 18.86 25.75 -27.02
N SER A 203 19.76 26.03 -27.98
CA SER A 203 19.38 26.20 -29.38
C SER A 203 19.36 24.85 -30.10
N ILE A 204 18.30 24.59 -30.88
CA ILE A 204 18.13 23.36 -31.62
C ILE A 204 17.57 23.61 -33.02
N LYS A 205 18.22 23.00 -34.03
CA LYS A 205 17.74 22.99 -35.41
C LYS A 205 16.90 21.75 -35.67
N GLY A 206 15.64 21.97 -36.03
CA GLY A 206 14.72 20.93 -36.49
C GLY A 206 14.55 20.88 -38.02
N PRO A 207 13.81 19.90 -38.56
CA PRO A 207 13.04 18.91 -37.80
C PRO A 207 13.96 17.92 -37.07
N ALA A 208 13.66 17.62 -35.81
CA ALA A 208 14.48 16.74 -34.99
C ALA A 208 13.64 16.04 -33.92
N ARG A 209 13.82 14.72 -33.77
CA ARG A 209 13.25 13.96 -32.64
C ARG A 209 14.31 13.76 -31.56
N LEU A 210 13.94 14.07 -30.33
CA LEU A 210 14.79 14.00 -29.17
C LEU A 210 14.25 12.99 -28.15
N ALA A 211 15.17 12.31 -27.47
CA ALA A 211 14.91 11.55 -26.27
C ALA A 211 15.60 12.23 -25.09
N PHE A 212 14.84 12.54 -24.04
CA PHE A 212 15.37 12.97 -22.76
C PHE A 212 15.42 11.77 -21.81
N GLU A 213 16.62 11.25 -21.61
CA GLU A 213 16.86 10.19 -20.63
C GLU A 213 17.25 10.78 -19.29
N ASN A 214 16.67 10.28 -18.21
CA ASN A 214 16.91 10.82 -16.89
C ASN A 214 16.76 9.77 -15.78
N ARG A 215 17.36 10.08 -14.64
CA ARG A 215 17.12 9.39 -13.37
C ARG A 215 16.85 10.43 -12.30
N MET A 216 15.89 10.15 -11.43
CA MET A 216 15.66 11.00 -10.26
C MET A 216 16.81 10.87 -9.28
N ALA A 217 17.38 12.00 -8.86
CA ALA A 217 18.32 12.04 -7.76
C ALA A 217 17.55 12.24 -6.45
N TYR A 218 17.38 11.17 -5.68
CA TYR A 218 16.61 11.22 -4.44
C TYR A 218 17.26 12.17 -3.42
N PRO A 219 16.49 13.07 -2.78
CA PRO A 219 17.01 13.82 -1.66
C PRO A 219 17.30 12.89 -0.48
N PRO A 220 18.30 13.20 0.37
CA PRO A 220 18.72 12.31 1.47
C PRO A 220 17.66 12.15 2.58
N PHE A 221 16.63 13.00 2.60
CA PHE A 221 15.52 12.91 3.54
C PHE A 221 14.31 12.16 2.98
N GLU A 222 14.30 11.84 1.68
CA GLU A 222 13.16 11.17 1.05
C GLU A 222 13.04 9.73 1.56
N SER A 223 11.84 9.37 1.97
CA SER A 223 11.52 8.07 2.55
C SER A 223 10.58 7.25 1.67
N SER A 224 9.90 7.87 0.69
CA SER A 224 9.06 7.19 -0.28
C SER A 224 9.86 6.63 -1.44
N LEU A 225 9.72 5.32 -1.65
CA LEU A 225 10.31 4.60 -2.80
C LEU A 225 9.75 5.06 -4.14
N VAL A 226 8.46 5.39 -4.22
CA VAL A 226 7.79 5.78 -5.47
C VAL A 226 7.64 7.30 -5.50
N GLN A 227 7.98 7.88 -6.65
CA GLN A 227 7.97 9.33 -6.87
C GLN A 227 7.30 9.66 -8.19
N THR A 228 6.57 10.77 -8.21
CA THR A 228 5.98 11.32 -9.43
C THR A 228 6.53 12.71 -9.68
N TYR A 229 6.97 12.98 -10.90
CA TYR A 229 7.57 14.26 -11.25
C TYR A 229 7.33 14.57 -12.72
N HIS A 230 7.65 15.79 -13.14
CA HIS A 230 7.51 16.18 -14.54
C HIS A 230 8.67 17.06 -15.01
N LEU A 231 8.84 17.08 -16.33
CA LEU A 231 9.67 18.05 -17.05
C LEU A 231 8.76 18.92 -17.91
N LYS A 232 8.65 20.20 -17.57
CA LYS A 232 7.99 21.19 -18.42
C LYS A 232 8.96 21.60 -19.52
N THR A 233 8.45 21.71 -20.73
CA THR A 233 9.23 22.21 -21.87
C THR A 233 8.55 23.40 -22.52
N LYS A 234 9.35 24.36 -22.96
CA LYS A 234 8.91 25.46 -23.82
C LYS A 234 9.70 25.43 -25.12
N LEU A 235 9.05 25.84 -26.20
CA LEU A 235 9.67 26.04 -27.50
C LEU A 235 9.40 27.49 -27.90
N ASP A 236 10.46 28.27 -28.13
CA ASP A 236 10.39 29.69 -28.49
C ASP A 236 9.51 30.49 -27.51
N ASN A 237 9.76 30.29 -26.20
CA ASN A 237 9.04 30.89 -25.07
C ASN A 237 7.55 30.49 -24.94
N LYS A 238 7.06 29.53 -25.73
CA LYS A 238 5.68 29.03 -25.65
C LYS A 238 5.66 27.64 -25.00
N PRO A 239 4.67 27.33 -24.13
CA PRO A 239 4.49 25.98 -23.62
C PRO A 239 4.45 24.96 -24.76
N PHE A 240 5.26 23.90 -24.67
CA PHE A 240 5.41 22.94 -25.75
C PHE A 240 4.89 21.55 -25.37
N LYS A 241 5.54 20.86 -24.42
CA LYS A 241 5.11 19.55 -23.91
C LYS A 241 5.48 19.39 -22.44
N THR A 242 4.60 18.81 -21.64
CA THR A 242 4.93 18.33 -20.30
C THR A 242 5.20 16.84 -20.36
N LEU A 243 6.39 16.41 -19.93
CA LEU A 243 6.73 15.00 -19.80
C LEU A 243 6.43 14.56 -18.37
N GLU A 244 5.59 13.55 -18.20
CA GLU A 244 5.12 13.04 -16.91
C GLU A 244 5.83 11.73 -16.56
N PHE A 245 6.40 11.65 -15.37
CA PHE A 245 7.22 10.53 -14.94
C PHE A 245 6.69 9.92 -13.63
N VAL A 246 6.81 8.61 -13.51
CA VAL A 246 6.65 7.86 -12.25
C VAL A 246 7.85 6.92 -12.16
N THR A 247 8.61 7.00 -11.06
CA THR A 247 9.79 6.14 -10.90
C THR A 247 9.85 5.55 -9.50
N SER A 248 10.67 4.52 -9.36
CA SER A 248 11.10 4.01 -8.06
C SER A 248 12.62 3.81 -8.03
N GLU A 249 13.16 3.48 -6.86
CA GLU A 249 14.59 3.20 -6.68
C GLU A 249 15.07 2.15 -7.70
N GLU A 250 16.25 2.40 -8.29
CA GLU A 250 16.93 1.41 -9.12
C GLU A 250 17.44 0.26 -8.26
N THR A 251 16.68 -0.82 -8.23
CA THR A 251 16.98 -2.03 -7.46
C THR A 251 17.61 -3.13 -8.29
N SER A 252 17.72 -2.97 -9.62
CA SER A 252 18.15 -4.06 -10.50
C SER A 252 19.65 -4.11 -10.68
N TRP A 253 20.29 -2.93 -10.73
CA TRP A 253 21.72 -2.79 -10.94
C TRP A 253 22.26 -1.59 -10.17
N PRO A 254 23.40 -1.74 -9.46
CA PRO A 254 24.09 -0.60 -8.88
C PRO A 254 24.43 0.46 -9.94
N VAL A 255 24.13 1.72 -9.66
CA VAL A 255 24.47 2.86 -10.53
C VAL A 255 25.67 3.60 -9.95
N LYS A 256 26.68 3.85 -10.77
CA LYS A 256 27.84 4.69 -10.43
C LYS A 256 27.68 6.07 -11.05
N ILE A 257 27.85 7.11 -10.26
CA ILE A 257 27.95 8.52 -10.68
C ILE A 257 29.34 9.03 -10.31
N ASN A 258 30.11 9.47 -11.30
CA ASN A 258 31.51 9.85 -11.17
C ASN A 258 32.35 8.80 -10.42
N GLY A 259 32.08 7.51 -10.69
CA GLY A 259 32.75 6.37 -10.06
C GLY A 259 32.22 5.97 -8.69
N GLN A 260 31.31 6.73 -8.07
CA GLN A 260 30.73 6.41 -6.76
C GLN A 260 29.34 5.79 -6.90
N PHE A 261 29.03 4.76 -6.12
CA PHE A 261 27.67 4.23 -6.05
C PHE A 261 26.73 5.26 -5.44
N GLU A 262 25.65 5.53 -6.14
CA GLU A 262 24.64 6.50 -5.73
C GLU A 262 23.25 5.89 -5.94
N VAL A 263 22.33 6.25 -5.07
CA VAL A 263 20.95 5.77 -5.12
C VAL A 263 20.11 6.74 -5.93
N VAL A 264 19.57 6.22 -7.02
CA VAL A 264 18.84 6.99 -8.04
C VAL A 264 17.58 6.26 -8.44
N GLY A 265 16.66 6.98 -9.08
CA GLY A 265 15.50 6.39 -9.74
C GLY A 265 15.92 5.44 -10.86
N ARG A 266 14.96 4.63 -11.33
CA ARG A 266 15.10 3.89 -12.58
C ARG A 266 15.38 4.84 -13.74
N LEU A 267 15.97 4.32 -14.80
CA LEU A 267 16.14 5.10 -16.02
C LEU A 267 14.74 5.42 -16.55
N GLU A 268 14.54 6.68 -16.91
CA GLU A 268 13.29 7.18 -17.43
C GLU A 268 13.57 7.96 -18.73
N ARG A 269 12.84 7.74 -19.82
CA ARG A 269 12.96 8.43 -21.12
C ARG A 269 11.65 9.10 -21.60
N GLY A 270 11.68 10.40 -21.87
CA GLY A 270 10.58 11.08 -22.57
C GLY A 270 10.98 11.57 -23.96
N PHE A 271 10.01 11.83 -24.84
CA PHE A 271 10.29 12.18 -26.25
C PHE A 271 9.74 13.55 -26.63
N LEU A 272 10.49 14.28 -27.46
CA LEU A 272 10.14 15.61 -27.99
C LEU A 272 10.37 15.66 -29.51
N ASP A 273 9.41 16.16 -30.28
CA ASP A 273 9.53 16.31 -31.73
C ASP A 273 9.58 17.79 -32.10
N ILE A 274 10.78 18.26 -32.41
CA ILE A 274 11.06 19.65 -32.77
C ILE A 274 10.65 19.88 -34.23
N PRO A 275 9.80 20.89 -34.50
CA PRO A 275 9.40 21.25 -35.85
C PRO A 275 10.57 21.81 -36.68
N SER A 276 10.35 22.01 -37.98
CA SER A 276 11.36 22.57 -38.87
C SER A 276 11.67 24.03 -38.51
N GLY A 277 12.96 24.37 -38.40
CA GLY A 277 13.41 25.71 -38.04
C GLY A 277 14.55 25.72 -37.02
N ASN A 278 15.02 26.91 -36.67
CA ASN A 278 15.89 27.11 -35.52
C ASN A 278 15.00 27.50 -34.33
N HIS A 279 15.09 26.74 -33.24
CA HIS A 279 14.26 26.93 -32.07
C HIS A 279 15.11 27.08 -30.81
N THR A 280 14.53 27.71 -29.79
CA THR A 280 15.04 27.66 -28.43
C THR A 280 14.17 26.69 -27.62
N LEU A 281 14.78 25.59 -27.17
CA LEU A 281 14.14 24.62 -26.30
C LEU A 281 14.53 24.92 -24.86
N GLU A 282 13.53 25.09 -23.99
CA GLU A 282 13.72 25.32 -22.57
C GLU A 282 13.17 24.15 -21.77
N LEU A 283 13.95 23.65 -20.80
CA LEU A 283 13.61 22.52 -19.96
C LEU A 283 13.58 22.96 -18.50
N GLN A 284 12.49 22.66 -17.79
CA GLN A 284 12.36 22.96 -16.36
C GLN A 284 11.84 21.73 -15.62
N SER A 285 12.64 21.22 -14.69
CA SER A 285 12.31 20.02 -13.91
C SER A 285 11.58 20.38 -12.61
N SER A 286 10.62 19.55 -12.19
CA SER A 286 9.95 19.69 -10.88
C SER A 286 10.75 19.11 -9.72
N VAL A 287 11.73 18.24 -10.01
CA VAL A 287 12.61 17.60 -9.02
C VAL A 287 14.06 17.63 -9.49
N ARG A 288 15.00 17.23 -8.63
CA ARG A 288 16.40 17.11 -9.02
C ARG A 288 16.61 15.88 -9.92
N LEU A 289 17.10 16.09 -11.14
CA LEU A 289 17.31 15.04 -12.13
C LEU A 289 18.77 14.95 -12.56
N ILE A 290 19.18 13.75 -12.93
CA ILE A 290 20.40 13.50 -13.70
C ILE A 290 19.94 13.08 -15.09
N GLY A 291 20.03 14.00 -16.05
CA GLY A 291 19.43 13.88 -17.38
C GLY A 291 20.42 14.08 -18.52
N ARG A 292 20.14 13.51 -19.68
CA ARG A 292 20.82 13.78 -20.95
C ARG A 292 19.81 13.89 -22.07
N LEU A 293 20.12 14.73 -23.04
CA LEU A 293 19.30 14.92 -24.24
C LEU A 293 20.00 14.26 -25.43
N LEU A 294 19.28 13.38 -26.12
CA LEU A 294 19.79 12.60 -27.24
C LEU A 294 18.96 12.91 -28.48
N LYS A 295 19.62 13.22 -29.59
CA LYS A 295 18.99 13.41 -30.90
C LYS A 295 19.05 12.12 -31.70
N GLN A 296 17.94 11.79 -32.34
CA GLN A 296 17.85 10.70 -33.29
C GLN A 296 18.65 11.04 -34.56
N GLN A 297 19.49 10.10 -35.02
CA GLN A 297 20.14 10.19 -36.33
C GLN A 297 19.39 9.32 -37.35
N ASN A 298 19.68 9.54 -38.64
CA ASN A 298 19.34 8.54 -39.64
C ASN A 298 20.03 7.22 -39.24
N PRO A 299 19.29 6.13 -39.06
CA PRO A 299 19.85 4.88 -38.59
C PRO A 299 20.91 4.35 -39.56
N ASP A 300 22.02 3.90 -38.99
CA ASP A 300 23.26 3.49 -39.65
C ASP A 300 23.27 1.98 -39.93
N TYR A 301 22.25 1.50 -40.65
CA TYR A 301 22.18 0.08 -40.98
C TYR A 301 23.37 -0.30 -41.86
N LEU A 302 24.04 -1.41 -41.49
CA LEU A 302 25.21 -1.90 -42.23
C LEU A 302 24.91 -2.18 -43.70
N PHE A 303 23.68 -2.63 -44.02
CA PHE A 303 23.22 -2.93 -45.37
C PHE A 303 21.78 -2.43 -45.58
N PRO A 304 21.53 -1.12 -45.72
CA PRO A 304 20.18 -0.55 -45.67
C PRO A 304 19.17 -1.20 -46.64
N ALA A 305 19.63 -1.71 -47.79
CA ALA A 305 18.80 -2.43 -48.76
C ALA A 305 18.34 -3.84 -48.29
N LEU A 306 19.04 -4.45 -47.34
CA LEU A 306 18.77 -5.81 -46.81
C LEU A 306 18.25 -5.80 -45.37
N ASN A 307 18.73 -4.88 -44.53
CA ASN A 307 18.41 -4.83 -43.09
C ASN A 307 17.89 -3.47 -42.61
N GLY A 308 17.64 -2.53 -43.53
CA GLY A 308 16.95 -1.29 -43.22
C GLY A 308 15.46 -1.48 -42.92
N PRO A 309 14.81 -0.49 -42.29
CA PRO A 309 13.44 -0.54 -41.87
C PRO A 309 12.57 -0.43 -43.11
N ARG A 310 11.54 -1.28 -43.21
CA ARG A 310 10.56 -1.23 -44.32
C ARG A 310 9.88 0.13 -44.44
N CYS A 311 9.79 0.86 -43.33
CA CYS A 311 9.34 2.24 -43.26
C CYS A 311 10.49 3.11 -42.71
N PRO A 312 11.03 4.08 -43.47
CA PRO A 312 12.06 4.99 -42.97
C PRO A 312 11.57 5.78 -41.74
N PRO A 313 12.43 6.11 -40.76
CA PRO A 313 12.03 6.87 -39.58
C PRO A 313 11.40 8.23 -39.90
N THR A 314 11.86 8.91 -40.96
CA THR A 314 11.28 10.18 -41.40
C THR A 314 9.83 10.03 -41.90
N ALA A 315 9.55 8.98 -42.67
CA ALA A 315 8.19 8.65 -43.11
C ALA A 315 7.31 8.22 -41.93
N ALA A 316 7.84 7.39 -41.02
CA ALA A 316 7.14 6.97 -39.82
C ALA A 316 6.83 8.16 -38.89
N SER A 317 7.74 9.11 -38.73
CA SER A 317 7.51 10.33 -37.94
C SER A 317 6.38 11.19 -38.50
N ASN A 318 6.22 11.28 -39.82
CA ASN A 318 5.12 12.00 -40.45
C ASN A 318 3.74 11.37 -40.16
N LEU A 319 3.69 10.08 -39.79
CA LEU A 319 2.45 9.40 -39.41
C LEU A 319 2.03 9.68 -37.95
N ILE A 320 2.89 10.32 -37.15
CA ILE A 320 2.65 10.53 -35.72
C ILE A 320 2.04 11.92 -35.51
N ASN A 321 0.73 11.99 -35.24
CA ASN A 321 0.09 13.25 -34.84
C ASN A 321 0.21 13.48 -33.32
N GLN A 322 0.88 14.57 -32.94
CA GLN A 322 1.40 14.79 -31.58
C GLN A 322 0.61 15.74 -30.68
N SER A 323 -0.55 16.24 -31.11
CA SER A 323 -1.40 16.98 -30.17
C SER A 323 -1.84 16.04 -29.03
N ARG A 324 -1.44 16.36 -27.80
CA ARG A 324 -1.86 15.66 -26.59
C ARG A 324 -2.29 16.70 -25.55
N PRO A 325 -3.44 16.53 -24.91
CA PRO A 325 -3.81 17.36 -23.78
C PRO A 325 -2.88 17.06 -22.59
N ASP A 326 -2.72 18.04 -21.71
CA ASP A 326 -2.13 17.81 -20.40
C ASP A 326 -2.92 16.75 -19.64
N LEU A 327 -2.25 16.07 -18.71
CA LEU A 327 -2.79 14.96 -17.93
C LEU A 327 -4.21 15.29 -17.38
N TRP A 328 -4.35 16.47 -16.77
CA TRP A 328 -5.57 16.88 -16.09
C TRP A 328 -6.63 17.55 -16.97
N ASP A 329 -6.34 17.75 -18.26
CA ASP A 329 -7.29 18.33 -19.23
C ASP A 329 -8.01 17.26 -20.06
N MET A 330 -7.65 15.98 -19.85
CA MET A 330 -8.36 14.85 -20.43
C MET A 330 -9.77 14.70 -19.86
N ASN A 331 -10.79 14.88 -20.71
CA ASN A 331 -12.17 14.58 -20.36
C ASN A 331 -12.49 13.08 -20.52
N ALA A 332 -13.66 12.67 -20.03
CA ALA A 332 -14.09 11.27 -20.05
C ALA A 332 -14.30 10.71 -21.47
N SER A 333 -14.68 11.55 -22.44
CA SER A 333 -14.86 11.14 -23.84
C SER A 333 -13.52 10.79 -24.48
N TYR A 334 -12.50 11.65 -24.29
CA TYR A 334 -11.13 11.40 -24.74
C TYR A 334 -10.59 10.08 -24.17
N ILE A 335 -10.70 9.87 -22.86
CA ILE A 335 -10.26 8.64 -22.19
C ILE A 335 -10.95 7.40 -22.81
N LYS A 336 -12.29 7.43 -22.96
CA LYS A 336 -13.04 6.31 -23.55
C LYS A 336 -12.61 6.04 -24.98
N ASN A 337 -12.40 7.08 -25.78
CA ASN A 337 -11.96 6.95 -27.18
C ASN A 337 -10.60 6.27 -27.25
N ILE A 338 -9.62 6.69 -26.44
CA ILE A 338 -8.29 6.07 -26.43
C ILE A 338 -8.35 4.59 -26.04
N ILE A 339 -9.13 4.24 -25.00
CA ILE A 339 -9.26 2.84 -24.54
C ILE A 339 -9.98 1.95 -25.57
N ALA A 340 -10.92 2.51 -26.34
CA ALA A 340 -11.72 1.77 -27.31
C ALA A 340 -10.94 1.40 -28.59
N HIS A 341 -9.93 2.18 -28.98
CA HIS A 341 -9.21 2.00 -30.24
C HIS A 341 -7.89 1.25 -30.04
N PRO A 342 -7.77 -0.01 -30.51
CA PRO A 342 -6.58 -0.83 -30.28
C PRO A 342 -5.32 -0.24 -30.93
N ASN A 343 -5.43 0.43 -32.07
CA ASN A 343 -4.28 0.99 -32.81
C ASN A 343 -3.84 2.38 -32.31
N THR A 344 -4.31 2.79 -31.12
CA THR A 344 -3.90 4.08 -30.55
C THR A 344 -2.43 4.07 -30.21
N LEU A 345 -1.73 5.17 -30.47
CA LEU A 345 -0.30 5.32 -30.16
C LEU A 345 0.00 5.01 -28.68
N PRO A 346 1.09 4.28 -28.40
CA PRO A 346 1.35 3.71 -27.07
C PRO A 346 1.45 4.77 -25.98
N ALA A 347 2.13 5.89 -26.23
CA ALA A 347 2.25 6.91 -25.20
C ALA A 347 0.98 7.74 -24.97
N LYS A 348 -0.02 7.70 -25.88
CA LYS A 348 -1.37 8.23 -25.56
C LYS A 348 -2.09 7.28 -24.59
N THR A 349 -1.99 5.98 -24.81
CA THR A 349 -2.57 4.94 -23.94
C THR A 349 -1.95 4.98 -22.55
N GLU A 350 -0.63 5.12 -22.46
CA GLU A 350 0.10 5.27 -21.20
C GLU A 350 -0.35 6.51 -20.42
N LEU A 351 -0.43 7.67 -21.08
CA LEU A 351 -0.86 8.90 -20.42
C LEU A 351 -2.31 8.80 -19.92
N VAL A 352 -3.19 8.11 -20.66
CA VAL A 352 -4.57 7.80 -20.19
C VAL A 352 -4.54 6.85 -18.99
N ALA A 353 -3.69 5.82 -18.99
CA ALA A 353 -3.53 4.93 -17.86
C ALA A 353 -3.06 5.68 -16.60
N GLN A 354 -2.03 6.53 -16.74
CA GLN A 354 -1.55 7.39 -15.66
C GLN A 354 -2.65 8.35 -15.16
N ARG A 355 -3.44 8.95 -16.07
CA ARG A 355 -4.57 9.81 -15.68
C ARG A 355 -5.64 9.06 -14.86
N ILE A 356 -5.92 7.80 -15.20
CA ILE A 356 -6.86 6.96 -14.45
C ILE A 356 -6.29 6.59 -13.07
N ILE A 357 -5.01 6.21 -13.02
CA ILE A 357 -4.29 5.84 -11.79
C ILE A 357 -4.27 7.00 -10.80
N ARG A 358 -3.97 8.21 -11.30
CA ARG A 358 -3.81 9.41 -10.46
C ARG A 358 -5.16 10.02 -10.03
N ASP A 359 -6.30 9.51 -10.50
CA ASP A 359 -7.63 10.03 -10.18
C ASP A 359 -8.21 9.40 -8.91
N ASN A 360 -8.07 10.07 -7.77
CA ASN A 360 -8.63 9.60 -6.50
C ASN A 360 -10.16 9.60 -6.49
N ALA A 361 -10.83 10.33 -7.40
CA ALA A 361 -12.29 10.26 -7.52
C ALA A 361 -12.76 8.95 -8.19
N ARG A 362 -11.84 8.23 -8.86
CA ARG A 362 -12.12 6.93 -9.49
C ARG A 362 -11.81 5.79 -8.54
N LYS A 363 -12.86 5.08 -8.15
CA LYS A 363 -12.74 3.82 -7.41
C LYS A 363 -11.89 2.83 -8.21
N ALA A 364 -10.90 2.25 -7.53
CA ALA A 364 -9.96 1.30 -8.11
C ALA A 364 -9.15 1.83 -9.33
N GLY A 365 -8.89 3.13 -9.39
CA GLY A 365 -8.12 3.78 -10.48
C GLY A 365 -6.76 3.12 -10.74
N GLY A 366 -6.03 2.75 -9.69
CA GLY A 366 -4.76 2.02 -9.77
C GLY A 366 -4.87 0.70 -10.55
N ILE A 367 -5.86 -0.13 -10.25
CA ILE A 367 -6.10 -1.38 -11.00
C ILE A 367 -6.55 -1.07 -12.42
N LEU A 368 -7.48 -0.13 -12.61
CA LEU A 368 -8.05 0.19 -13.91
C LEU A 368 -6.98 0.63 -14.91
N GLY A 369 -6.12 1.58 -14.54
CA GLY A 369 -5.07 2.04 -15.45
C GLY A 369 -4.05 0.96 -15.79
N VAL A 370 -3.70 0.10 -14.83
CA VAL A 370 -2.83 -1.06 -15.10
C VAL A 370 -3.47 -2.03 -16.07
N MET A 371 -4.78 -2.29 -15.94
CA MET A 371 -5.50 -3.19 -16.84
C MET A 371 -5.63 -2.63 -18.26
N VAL A 372 -5.72 -1.30 -18.41
CA VAL A 372 -5.61 -0.63 -19.71
C VAL A 372 -4.25 -0.97 -20.35
N MET A 373 -3.15 -0.82 -19.60
CA MET A 373 -1.81 -1.13 -20.11
C MET A 373 -1.60 -2.62 -20.40
N GLN A 374 -2.06 -3.53 -19.54
CA GLN A 374 -1.95 -4.97 -19.77
C GLN A 374 -2.76 -5.42 -20.99
N ARG A 375 -3.96 -4.87 -21.18
CA ARG A 375 -4.75 -5.13 -22.39
C ARG A 375 -4.04 -4.61 -23.64
N TYR A 376 -3.45 -3.42 -23.55
CA TYR A 376 -2.72 -2.83 -24.66
C TYR A 376 -1.45 -3.62 -25.00
N ALA A 377 -0.70 -4.10 -23.99
CA ALA A 377 0.45 -5.00 -24.15
C ALA A 377 0.07 -6.31 -24.85
N ALA A 378 -1.06 -6.91 -24.46
CA ALA A 378 -1.53 -8.15 -25.07
C ALA A 378 -1.83 -8.03 -26.58
N LEU A 379 -2.18 -6.82 -27.05
CA LEU A 379 -2.43 -6.49 -28.45
C LEU A 379 -1.16 -6.11 -29.23
N HIS A 380 -0.10 -5.68 -28.54
CA HIS A 380 1.16 -5.19 -29.14
C HIS A 380 2.35 -6.02 -28.64
N GLN A 381 2.26 -7.34 -28.83
CA GLN A 381 3.29 -8.27 -28.38
C GLN A 381 4.65 -7.99 -29.02
N ASN A 382 4.68 -7.35 -30.20
CA ASN A 382 5.91 -6.92 -30.87
C ASN A 382 6.72 -5.87 -30.10
N TYR A 383 6.12 -5.18 -29.12
CA TYR A 383 6.79 -4.15 -28.32
C TYR A 383 6.79 -4.54 -26.82
N PRO A 384 7.77 -5.34 -26.36
CA PRO A 384 7.77 -5.94 -25.02
C PRO A 384 7.77 -4.93 -23.88
N LEU A 385 8.30 -3.73 -24.13
CA LEU A 385 8.37 -2.65 -23.15
C LEU A 385 7.00 -2.23 -22.62
N ILE A 386 5.93 -2.36 -23.40
CA ILE A 386 4.57 -2.05 -22.94
C ILE A 386 4.18 -2.93 -21.74
N GLN A 387 4.59 -4.21 -21.78
CA GLN A 387 4.35 -5.14 -20.68
C GLN A 387 5.19 -4.78 -19.45
N GLU A 388 6.45 -4.38 -19.64
CA GLU A 388 7.32 -3.93 -18.54
C GLU A 388 6.70 -2.71 -17.81
N VAL A 389 6.25 -1.69 -18.55
CA VAL A 389 5.55 -0.51 -17.99
C VAL A 389 4.27 -0.93 -17.25
N ALA A 390 3.49 -1.86 -17.80
CA ALA A 390 2.30 -2.37 -17.15
C ALA A 390 2.60 -3.05 -15.80
N ASP A 391 3.68 -3.83 -15.72
CA ASP A 391 4.10 -4.53 -14.52
C ASP A 391 4.70 -3.57 -13.47
N GLU A 392 5.35 -2.48 -13.89
CA GLU A 392 5.79 -1.41 -12.99
C GLU A 392 4.62 -0.66 -12.37
N LEU A 393 3.68 -0.19 -13.18
CA LEU A 393 2.46 0.46 -12.69
C LEU A 393 1.68 -0.50 -11.76
N PHE A 394 1.66 -1.80 -12.06
CA PHE A 394 1.10 -2.82 -11.16
C PHE A 394 1.83 -2.84 -9.82
N GLY A 395 3.16 -2.78 -9.80
CA GLY A 395 3.96 -2.75 -8.58
C GLY A 395 3.83 -1.47 -7.75
N TYR A 396 3.61 -0.33 -8.40
CA TYR A 396 3.55 1.00 -7.79
C TYR A 396 2.19 1.37 -7.22
N HIS A 397 1.10 0.95 -7.88
CA HIS A 397 -0.25 1.46 -7.59
C HIS A 397 -1.25 0.40 -7.12
N THR A 398 -0.75 -0.78 -6.72
CA THR A 398 -1.60 -1.84 -6.17
C THR A 398 -0.92 -2.58 -5.02
N PHE A 399 -1.73 -3.14 -4.11
CA PHE A 399 -1.28 -3.88 -2.94
C PHE A 399 -2.08 -5.17 -2.74
N TYR A 400 -1.64 -6.06 -1.84
CA TYR A 400 -2.42 -7.25 -1.46
C TYR A 400 -3.28 -6.96 -0.24
N ARG A 401 -4.59 -7.14 -0.37
CA ARG A 401 -5.55 -7.02 0.72
C ARG A 401 -5.95 -8.40 1.23
N THR A 402 -5.76 -8.62 2.53
CA THR A 402 -6.20 -9.83 3.23
C THR A 402 -7.72 -9.86 3.38
N VAL A 403 -8.31 -11.05 3.25
CA VAL A 403 -9.75 -11.31 3.45
C VAL A 403 -9.93 -12.46 4.42
N ASN A 404 -10.81 -12.27 5.40
CA ASN A 404 -11.15 -13.28 6.39
C ASN A 404 -12.38 -14.10 5.96
N PRO A 405 -12.53 -15.35 6.42
CA PRO A 405 -13.71 -16.16 6.11
C PRO A 405 -14.96 -15.63 6.81
N THR A 406 -16.06 -15.48 6.08
CA THR A 406 -17.38 -15.10 6.61
C THR A 406 -18.14 -16.24 7.27
N ASN A 407 -17.51 -17.39 7.46
CA ASN A 407 -18.01 -18.56 8.19
C ASN A 407 -16.81 -19.37 8.66
N LYS A 408 -16.12 -18.88 9.69
CA LYS A 408 -14.89 -19.52 10.16
C LYS A 408 -15.23 -20.88 10.77
N ASN A 409 -14.78 -21.98 10.23
CA ASN A 409 -14.94 -23.34 10.77
C ASN A 409 -13.75 -24.16 10.30
N PRO A 410 -12.91 -24.77 11.16
CA PRO A 410 -13.07 -25.06 12.59
C PRO A 410 -12.83 -23.87 13.55
N ARG A 411 -13.06 -24.11 14.86
CA ARG A 411 -12.78 -23.16 15.96
C ARG A 411 -11.29 -23.02 16.29
N THR A 412 -10.41 -23.40 15.38
CA THR A 412 -8.95 -23.23 15.56
C THR A 412 -8.60 -21.75 15.67
N SER A 413 -7.65 -21.41 16.56
CA SER A 413 -7.17 -20.03 16.69
C SER A 413 -6.62 -19.51 15.37
N GLN A 414 -7.04 -18.29 15.04
CA GLN A 414 -6.35 -17.46 14.04
C GLN A 414 -5.02 -16.97 14.62
N TYR A 415 -4.04 -16.70 13.77
CA TYR A 415 -2.81 -16.02 14.16
C TYR A 415 -2.23 -15.17 13.01
N PHE A 416 -1.52 -14.12 13.38
CA PHE A 416 -0.82 -13.22 12.48
C PHE A 416 0.62 -13.69 12.22
N ALA A 417 1.08 -13.58 10.97
CA ALA A 417 2.49 -13.78 10.62
C ALA A 417 2.94 -12.92 9.43
N TRP A 418 4.24 -12.60 9.40
CA TRP A 418 4.92 -12.00 8.27
C TRP A 418 5.50 -13.08 7.35
N PHE A 419 5.65 -12.80 6.06
CA PHE A 419 6.29 -13.68 5.09
C PHE A 419 6.88 -12.89 3.93
N LEU A 420 7.88 -13.49 3.26
CA LEU A 420 8.48 -12.96 2.04
C LEU A 420 8.05 -13.85 0.86
N PRO A 421 7.25 -13.35 -0.10
CA PRO A 421 7.02 -14.11 -1.32
C PRO A 421 8.34 -14.25 -2.09
N LYS A 422 8.64 -15.45 -2.57
CA LYS A 422 9.90 -15.76 -3.26
C LYS A 422 9.60 -16.14 -4.71
N PRO A 423 9.51 -15.15 -5.62
CA PRO A 423 9.34 -15.45 -7.03
C PRO A 423 10.66 -15.98 -7.61
N LEU A 424 10.56 -16.81 -8.64
CA LEU A 424 11.72 -17.26 -9.43
C LEU A 424 12.17 -16.13 -10.37
N HIS A 425 13.47 -16.07 -10.67
CA HIS A 425 14.01 -15.22 -11.75
C HIS A 425 13.94 -15.91 -13.11
N ASN A 426 14.19 -15.21 -14.21
CA ASN A 426 14.45 -15.85 -15.51
C ASN A 426 15.82 -16.56 -15.51
N PHE A 427 16.03 -17.47 -16.46
CA PHE A 427 17.36 -18.07 -16.68
C PHE A 427 18.42 -16.98 -16.95
N GLY A 428 19.64 -17.16 -16.40
CA GLY A 428 20.75 -16.23 -16.59
C GLY A 428 20.73 -14.96 -15.70
N PHE A 429 19.69 -14.76 -14.89
CA PHE A 429 19.58 -13.62 -13.96
C PHE A 429 20.07 -13.93 -12.53
N GLN A 430 20.81 -15.03 -12.36
CA GLN A 430 21.41 -15.44 -11.09
C GLN A 430 22.41 -14.36 -10.65
N GLY A 431 22.31 -13.88 -9.40
CA GLY A 431 23.27 -12.92 -8.83
C GLY A 431 22.94 -11.43 -9.02
N LYS A 432 21.75 -11.05 -9.51
CA LYS A 432 21.29 -9.65 -9.43
C LYS A 432 21.21 -9.20 -7.96
N GLY A 433 22.10 -8.29 -7.57
CA GLY A 433 22.10 -7.67 -6.23
C GLY A 433 21.11 -6.51 -6.16
N LEU A 434 20.45 -6.36 -5.02
CA LEU A 434 19.57 -5.22 -4.75
C LEU A 434 20.37 -4.16 -3.97
N VAL A 435 20.55 -2.98 -4.56
CA VAL A 435 21.12 -1.82 -3.87
C VAL A 435 19.99 -0.98 -3.33
N ALA A 436 20.08 -0.63 -2.04
CA ALA A 436 19.12 0.26 -1.42
C ALA A 436 19.77 1.23 -0.43
N ALA A 437 19.24 2.45 -0.34
CA ALA A 437 19.67 3.43 0.66
C ALA A 437 18.98 3.24 2.02
N GLU A 438 19.71 3.53 3.11
CA GLU A 438 19.19 3.51 4.49
C GLU A 438 17.94 4.38 4.66
N GLN A 439 17.84 5.49 3.94
CA GLN A 439 16.68 6.38 3.97
C GLN A 439 15.35 5.71 3.56
N PHE A 440 15.42 4.63 2.77
CA PHE A 440 14.25 3.86 2.34
C PHE A 440 13.95 2.65 3.22
N LEU A 441 14.71 2.41 4.30
CA LEU A 441 14.56 1.23 5.17
C LEU A 441 13.09 0.95 5.52
N ASN A 442 12.35 1.95 6.01
CA ASN A 442 10.96 1.77 6.41
C ASN A 442 10.04 1.44 5.22
N ALA A 443 10.23 2.09 4.07
CA ALA A 443 9.46 1.80 2.85
C ALA A 443 9.79 0.42 2.25
N LEU A 444 11.01 -0.07 2.43
CA LEU A 444 11.39 -1.45 2.09
C LEU A 444 10.73 -2.44 3.06
N LEU A 445 10.75 -2.19 4.37
CA LEU A 445 10.08 -3.03 5.36
C LEU A 445 8.55 -3.10 5.14
N GLU A 446 7.94 -2.06 4.57
CA GLU A 446 6.54 -2.06 4.11
C GLU A 446 6.25 -3.04 2.98
N ARG A 447 7.28 -3.52 2.27
CA ARG A 447 7.15 -4.53 1.22
C ARG A 447 7.22 -5.97 1.75
N ILE A 448 7.43 -6.17 3.05
CA ILE A 448 7.25 -7.49 3.69
C ILE A 448 5.76 -7.78 3.77
N SER A 449 5.33 -8.95 3.29
CA SER A 449 3.90 -9.32 3.31
C SER A 449 3.49 -9.85 4.68
N SER A 450 2.24 -9.66 5.06
CA SER A 450 1.64 -10.27 6.26
C SER A 450 0.24 -10.78 5.99
N ALA A 451 -0.22 -11.71 6.81
CA ALA A 451 -1.58 -12.20 6.75
C ALA A 451 -2.06 -12.79 8.09
N GLU A 452 -3.37 -12.92 8.20
CA GLU A 452 -4.06 -13.68 9.25
C GLU A 452 -4.34 -15.10 8.74
N PHE A 453 -3.81 -16.10 9.44
CA PHE A 453 -3.90 -17.50 9.04
C PHE A 453 -5.02 -18.22 9.80
N VAL A 454 -5.81 -19.01 9.07
CA VAL A 454 -6.92 -19.81 9.63
C VAL A 454 -6.83 -21.26 9.15
N GLY A 455 -7.16 -22.21 10.04
CA GLY A 455 -7.28 -23.62 9.67
C GLY A 455 -8.45 -23.86 8.72
N LEU A 456 -8.26 -24.69 7.69
CA LEU A 456 -9.33 -25.04 6.75
C LEU A 456 -10.30 -26.11 7.29
N PRO A 457 -11.60 -26.02 6.97
CA PRO A 457 -12.57 -27.08 7.24
C PRO A 457 -12.38 -28.26 6.32
N THR A 458 -12.70 -29.45 6.81
CA THR A 458 -12.88 -30.65 5.99
C THR A 458 -14.29 -30.65 5.43
N ALA A 459 -14.43 -30.78 4.10
CA ALA A 459 -15.73 -30.81 3.44
C ALA A 459 -15.67 -31.61 2.13
N LYS A 460 -16.79 -32.23 1.75
CA LYS A 460 -17.01 -32.74 0.39
C LYS A 460 -17.44 -31.61 -0.54
N ALA A 461 -17.31 -31.83 -1.85
CA ALA A 461 -17.67 -30.85 -2.87
C ALA A 461 -19.13 -30.35 -2.76
N GLU A 462 -20.04 -31.19 -2.28
CA GLU A 462 -21.48 -30.88 -2.16
C GLU A 462 -21.85 -30.18 -0.84
N GLN A 463 -20.97 -30.22 0.16
CA GLN A 463 -21.24 -29.69 1.51
C GLN A 463 -20.94 -28.18 1.60
N GLU A 464 -21.75 -27.38 0.92
CA GLU A 464 -21.54 -25.93 0.75
C GLU A 464 -21.50 -25.12 2.05
N SER A 465 -22.19 -25.55 3.10
CA SER A 465 -22.24 -24.85 4.40
C SER A 465 -20.95 -25.01 5.23
N LEU A 466 -20.18 -26.07 4.98
CA LEU A 466 -18.96 -26.38 5.71
C LEU A 466 -17.73 -25.68 5.14
N LYS A 467 -17.74 -25.31 3.85
CA LYS A 467 -16.62 -24.64 3.17
C LYS A 467 -16.43 -23.23 3.71
N HIS A 468 -15.20 -22.79 3.95
CA HIS A 468 -14.93 -21.37 4.18
C HIS A 468 -15.34 -20.55 2.96
N ARG A 469 -15.98 -19.40 3.18
CA ARG A 469 -16.39 -18.43 2.16
C ARG A 469 -15.70 -17.11 2.42
N TYR A 470 -15.10 -16.55 1.38
CA TYR A 470 -14.42 -15.27 1.39
C TYR A 470 -15.14 -14.37 0.39
N TYR A 471 -15.87 -13.37 0.90
CA TYR A 471 -16.57 -12.42 0.05
C TYR A 471 -15.66 -11.28 -0.35
N LEU A 472 -15.76 -10.90 -1.62
CA LEU A 472 -14.93 -9.90 -2.24
C LEU A 472 -15.76 -8.68 -2.62
N SER A 473 -15.14 -7.51 -2.63
CA SER A 473 -15.74 -6.32 -3.21
C SER A 473 -15.93 -6.50 -4.73
N LYS A 474 -16.87 -5.74 -5.31
CA LYS A 474 -16.97 -5.62 -6.76
C LYS A 474 -15.66 -5.03 -7.30
N ARG A 475 -15.18 -5.59 -8.39
CA ARG A 475 -13.90 -5.23 -9.01
C ARG A 475 -14.13 -4.94 -10.48
N PRO A 476 -13.37 -4.01 -11.09
CA PRO A 476 -13.60 -3.61 -12.47
C PRO A 476 -12.83 -4.48 -13.49
N ALA A 477 -11.98 -5.39 -13.04
CA ALA A 477 -11.16 -6.23 -13.91
C ALA A 477 -10.74 -7.55 -13.23
N PRO A 478 -10.29 -8.55 -14.00
CA PRO A 478 -9.57 -9.70 -13.46
C PRO A 478 -8.28 -9.26 -12.76
N ILE A 479 -7.98 -9.87 -11.62
CA ILE A 479 -6.79 -9.52 -10.81
C ILE A 479 -6.18 -10.77 -10.19
N PRO A 480 -4.96 -10.72 -9.64
CA PRO A 480 -4.41 -11.85 -8.89
C PRO A 480 -5.12 -12.07 -7.53
N LEU A 481 -5.45 -13.33 -7.25
CA LEU A 481 -5.73 -13.86 -5.92
C LEU A 481 -4.49 -14.62 -5.45
N ARG A 482 -3.89 -14.17 -4.36
CA ARG A 482 -2.78 -14.85 -3.70
C ARG A 482 -3.31 -15.80 -2.63
N VAL A 483 -2.98 -17.07 -2.78
CA VAL A 483 -3.19 -18.13 -1.81
C VAL A 483 -1.89 -18.29 -1.03
N VAL A 484 -1.96 -18.24 0.30
CA VAL A 484 -0.79 -18.31 1.19
C VAL A 484 -1.01 -19.45 2.18
N VAL A 485 -0.06 -20.35 2.29
CA VAL A 485 -0.08 -21.49 3.22
C VAL A 485 1.13 -21.42 4.13
N ASP A 486 0.92 -21.63 5.42
CA ASP A 486 2.01 -21.84 6.37
C ASP A 486 2.43 -23.32 6.34
N PRO A 487 3.60 -23.68 5.80
CA PRO A 487 4.06 -25.06 5.74
C PRO A 487 4.39 -25.64 7.12
N ALA A 488 4.74 -24.82 8.13
CA ALA A 488 5.05 -25.31 9.47
C ALA A 488 3.80 -25.85 10.19
N ARG A 489 2.61 -25.44 9.75
CA ARG A 489 1.30 -25.89 10.28
C ARG A 489 0.46 -26.66 9.27
N THR A 490 1.07 -27.08 8.17
CA THR A 490 0.39 -27.80 7.09
C THR A 490 1.14 -29.08 6.77
N THR A 491 0.44 -30.20 6.71
CA THR A 491 1.06 -31.49 6.39
C THR A 491 1.56 -31.50 4.94
N PRO A 492 2.83 -31.85 4.67
CA PRO A 492 3.30 -32.08 3.30
C PRO A 492 2.42 -33.11 2.57
N GLY A 493 2.06 -32.82 1.31
CA GLY A 493 1.12 -33.61 0.52
C GLY A 493 -0.35 -33.42 0.91
N ALA A 494 -0.70 -32.43 1.74
CA ALA A 494 -2.09 -32.07 1.99
C ALA A 494 -2.76 -31.61 0.68
N LEU A 495 -3.98 -32.12 0.44
CA LEU A 495 -4.84 -31.74 -0.68
C LEU A 495 -5.97 -30.85 -0.16
N PHE A 496 -6.11 -29.68 -0.76
CA PHE A 496 -7.20 -28.75 -0.50
C PHE A 496 -7.71 -28.15 -1.80
N PHE A 497 -8.79 -27.39 -1.74
CA PHE A 497 -9.46 -26.85 -2.91
C PHE A 497 -9.74 -25.37 -2.76
N ILE A 498 -9.60 -24.64 -3.87
CA ILE A 498 -10.07 -23.27 -4.03
C ILE A 498 -11.15 -23.26 -5.10
N GLN A 499 -12.28 -22.61 -4.85
CA GLN A 499 -13.39 -22.54 -5.79
C GLN A 499 -13.87 -21.10 -5.97
N PHE A 500 -14.04 -20.67 -7.22
CA PHE A 500 -14.60 -19.36 -7.55
C PHE A 500 -16.10 -19.46 -7.80
N ASN A 501 -16.92 -18.76 -7.03
CA ASN A 501 -18.38 -18.88 -7.05
C ASN A 501 -18.80 -20.38 -7.07
N ASN A 502 -19.42 -20.83 -8.16
CA ASN A 502 -19.84 -22.22 -8.38
C ASN A 502 -19.05 -22.89 -9.53
N GLN A 503 -17.91 -22.33 -9.94
CA GLN A 503 -17.03 -22.95 -10.94
C GLN A 503 -16.42 -24.26 -10.41
N LYS A 504 -15.78 -25.04 -11.29
CA LYS A 504 -15.09 -26.27 -10.89
C LYS A 504 -14.00 -25.95 -9.85
N PRO A 505 -13.93 -26.68 -8.72
CA PRO A 505 -12.87 -26.47 -7.74
C PRO A 505 -11.49 -26.72 -8.34
N ILE A 506 -10.52 -25.90 -7.96
CA ILE A 506 -9.11 -25.99 -8.32
C ILE A 506 -8.42 -26.80 -7.20
N PRO A 507 -7.96 -28.03 -7.48
CA PRO A 507 -7.16 -28.81 -6.55
C PRO A 507 -5.82 -28.14 -6.30
N MET A 508 -5.45 -28.06 -5.03
CA MET A 508 -4.21 -27.47 -4.55
C MET A 508 -3.48 -28.49 -3.68
N HIS A 509 -2.17 -28.61 -3.86
CA HIS A 509 -1.37 -29.47 -2.98
C HIS A 509 -0.08 -28.79 -2.53
N VAL A 510 0.35 -29.16 -1.33
CA VAL A 510 1.51 -28.57 -0.64
C VAL A 510 2.68 -29.53 -0.71
N THR A 511 3.85 -29.05 -1.08
CA THR A 511 5.13 -29.78 -1.04
C THR A 511 6.11 -29.07 -0.10
N CYS A 512 7.34 -29.59 0.00
CA CYS A 512 8.42 -28.89 0.69
C CYS A 512 8.76 -27.54 0.02
N ASN A 513 9.29 -26.61 0.81
CA ASN A 513 9.70 -25.26 0.42
C ASN A 513 11.05 -24.92 1.12
N PRO A 514 12.07 -24.39 0.41
CA PRO A 514 12.10 -24.14 -1.04
C PRO A 514 12.22 -25.43 -1.86
N GLU A 515 11.73 -25.38 -3.10
CA GLU A 515 11.85 -26.50 -4.04
C GLU A 515 13.14 -26.47 -4.85
N LEU A 516 13.74 -25.29 -5.00
CA LEU A 516 14.97 -25.06 -5.75
C LEU A 516 16.05 -24.45 -4.81
N PRO A 517 17.33 -24.47 -5.21
CA PRO A 517 18.37 -23.73 -4.51
C PRO A 517 18.04 -22.23 -4.40
N TRP A 518 18.48 -21.58 -3.32
CA TRP A 518 18.13 -20.18 -3.04
C TRP A 518 18.52 -19.18 -4.13
N HIS A 519 19.61 -19.42 -4.86
CA HIS A 519 20.07 -18.54 -5.94
C HIS A 519 19.13 -18.50 -7.16
N GLU A 520 18.15 -19.40 -7.23
CA GLU A 520 17.13 -19.42 -8.30
C GLU A 520 15.95 -18.46 -8.05
N TYR A 521 15.86 -17.93 -6.83
CA TYR A 521 14.79 -17.02 -6.42
C TYR A 521 15.27 -15.56 -6.46
N ALA A 522 14.33 -14.67 -6.75
CA ALA A 522 14.56 -13.25 -6.75
C ALA A 522 14.56 -12.66 -5.34
N LEU A 523 15.53 -11.77 -5.10
CA LEU A 523 15.47 -10.85 -3.98
C LEU A 523 14.30 -9.88 -4.20
N ILE A 524 13.48 -9.72 -3.17
CA ILE A 524 12.39 -8.73 -3.15
C ILE A 524 12.78 -7.56 -2.25
N GLN A 525 12.22 -6.37 -2.53
CA GLN A 525 12.48 -5.16 -1.75
C GLN A 525 12.29 -5.35 -0.23
N GLY A 526 11.27 -6.13 0.18
CA GLY A 526 11.04 -6.47 1.59
C GLY A 526 12.19 -7.25 2.23
N GLN A 527 12.84 -8.12 1.46
CA GLN A 527 14.02 -8.86 1.92
C GLN A 527 15.23 -7.93 2.06
N ALA A 528 15.43 -7.00 1.14
CA ALA A 528 16.49 -6.00 1.26
C ALA A 528 16.31 -5.12 2.50
N GLY A 529 15.09 -4.65 2.79
CA GLY A 529 14.80 -3.93 4.03
C GLY A 529 15.10 -4.78 5.27
N LYS A 530 14.76 -6.07 5.23
CA LYS A 530 15.08 -7.03 6.30
C LYS A 530 16.59 -7.15 6.55
N GLU A 531 17.36 -7.35 5.47
CA GLU A 531 18.82 -7.52 5.52
C GLU A 531 19.53 -6.23 5.92
N MET A 532 19.08 -5.10 5.40
CA MET A 532 19.55 -3.77 5.79
C MET A 532 19.33 -3.52 7.28
N LEU A 533 18.15 -3.86 7.81
CA LEU A 533 17.89 -3.75 9.24
C LEU A 533 18.88 -4.60 10.05
N ALA A 534 19.08 -5.88 9.69
CA ALA A 534 20.01 -6.76 10.38
C ALA A 534 21.45 -6.20 10.37
N GLN A 535 21.93 -5.73 9.21
CA GLN A 535 23.26 -5.14 9.05
C GLN A 535 23.45 -3.87 9.89
N LEU A 536 22.51 -2.93 9.82
CA LEU A 536 22.58 -1.65 10.54
C LEU A 536 22.53 -1.81 12.07
N LYS A 537 22.11 -2.97 12.57
CA LYS A 537 21.99 -3.23 14.01
C LYS A 537 23.05 -4.20 14.53
N LYS A 538 23.80 -4.84 13.64
CA LYS A 538 24.64 -6.02 13.99
C LYS A 538 23.82 -7.07 14.74
N GLU A 539 22.50 -7.11 14.50
CA GLU A 539 21.57 -8.05 15.12
C GLU A 539 21.38 -9.21 14.16
N HIS A 540 21.54 -10.43 14.65
CA HIS A 540 21.31 -11.65 13.86
C HIS A 540 19.89 -12.20 14.07
N SER A 541 19.12 -11.67 15.02
CA SER A 541 17.79 -12.18 15.38
C SER A 541 16.71 -11.92 14.31
N CYS A 542 15.55 -12.60 14.48
CA CYS A 542 14.37 -12.43 13.63
C CYS A 542 13.92 -10.95 13.60
N PRO A 543 14.14 -10.23 12.49
CA PRO A 543 14.03 -8.77 12.46
C PRO A 543 12.58 -8.29 12.61
N THR A 544 11.59 -9.11 12.27
CA THR A 544 10.15 -8.78 12.43
C THR A 544 9.66 -8.86 13.88
N LEU A 545 10.50 -9.35 14.79
CA LEU A 545 10.27 -9.34 16.24
C LEU A 545 11.16 -8.30 16.95
N SER A 546 11.91 -7.49 16.21
CA SER A 546 12.82 -6.48 16.77
C SER A 546 12.08 -5.18 17.15
N GLY A 547 12.66 -4.44 18.10
CA GLY A 547 12.19 -3.09 18.46
C GLY A 547 12.08 -2.13 17.28
N PRO A 548 13.12 -2.00 16.43
CA PRO A 548 13.08 -1.11 15.26
C PRO A 548 11.97 -1.44 14.26
N PHE A 549 11.74 -2.73 13.98
CA PHE A 549 10.63 -3.15 13.12
C PHE A 549 9.28 -2.81 13.76
N SER A 550 9.16 -3.08 15.06
CA SER A 550 7.94 -2.86 15.83
C SER A 550 7.58 -1.39 16.04
N GLN A 551 8.48 -0.47 15.72
CA GLN A 551 8.22 0.96 15.78
C GLN A 551 7.03 1.35 14.91
N TRP A 552 6.92 0.74 13.73
CA TRP A 552 5.95 1.11 12.69
C TRP A 552 5.02 -0.04 12.29
N LYS A 553 5.30 -1.26 12.77
CA LYS A 553 4.60 -2.48 12.36
C LYS A 553 4.25 -3.33 13.57
N THR A 554 3.17 -4.10 13.49
CA THR A 554 2.86 -5.13 14.48
C THR A 554 3.96 -6.21 14.44
N PRO A 555 4.67 -6.48 15.55
CA PRO A 555 5.69 -7.50 15.56
C PRO A 555 5.05 -8.89 15.47
N GLY A 556 5.65 -9.77 14.68
CA GLY A 556 5.13 -11.12 14.47
C GLY A 556 6.20 -12.04 13.88
N PRO A 557 5.99 -13.36 13.93
CA PRO A 557 6.93 -14.31 13.37
C PRO A 557 7.05 -14.12 11.86
N LEU A 558 8.27 -14.17 11.34
CA LEU A 558 8.53 -14.26 9.90
C LEU A 558 8.57 -15.74 9.51
N ILE A 559 7.60 -16.18 8.70
CA ILE A 559 7.49 -17.57 8.23
C ILE A 559 7.93 -17.70 6.77
N LEU A 560 8.42 -18.89 6.42
CA LEU A 560 8.66 -19.26 5.02
C LEU A 560 7.36 -19.79 4.40
N ALA A 561 6.47 -18.88 4.00
CA ALA A 561 5.16 -19.27 3.46
C ALA A 561 5.24 -19.85 2.04
N ASN A 562 4.35 -20.80 1.73
CA ASN A 562 4.11 -21.25 0.36
C ASN A 562 3.04 -20.32 -0.24
N THR A 563 3.31 -19.68 -1.38
CA THR A 563 2.44 -18.68 -2.01
C THR A 563 2.14 -19.06 -3.46
N LEU A 564 0.92 -18.86 -3.92
CA LEU A 564 0.59 -19.01 -5.35
C LEU A 564 -0.44 -17.96 -5.76
N GLU A 565 -0.26 -17.39 -6.93
CA GLU A 565 -1.16 -16.39 -7.50
C GLU A 565 -2.03 -17.05 -8.59
N LEU A 566 -3.34 -17.00 -8.39
CA LEU A 566 -4.38 -17.46 -9.31
C LEU A 566 -5.04 -16.25 -9.97
N THR A 567 -5.43 -16.38 -11.25
CA THR A 567 -6.25 -15.36 -11.91
C THR A 567 -7.65 -15.37 -11.29
N LEU A 568 -8.09 -14.24 -10.74
CA LEU A 568 -9.39 -14.07 -10.13
C LEU A 568 -10.29 -13.23 -11.04
N PRO A 569 -11.26 -13.86 -11.74
CA PRO A 569 -12.12 -13.16 -12.68
C PRO A 569 -12.94 -12.02 -12.04
N MET A 570 -13.28 -11.02 -12.86
CA MET A 570 -14.04 -9.83 -12.46
C MET A 570 -15.39 -10.16 -11.79
N GLY A 571 -16.11 -11.15 -12.32
CA GLY A 571 -17.43 -11.56 -11.82
C GLY A 571 -17.43 -12.43 -10.55
N VAL A 572 -16.27 -12.77 -10.01
CA VAL A 572 -16.18 -13.59 -8.78
C VAL A 572 -16.44 -12.72 -7.57
N GLN A 573 -17.48 -13.06 -6.82
CA GLN A 573 -17.82 -12.37 -5.57
C GLN A 573 -17.49 -13.22 -4.34
N VAL A 574 -17.38 -14.54 -4.52
CA VAL A 574 -17.09 -15.49 -3.44
C VAL A 574 -15.97 -16.42 -3.86
N VAL A 575 -14.95 -16.52 -3.01
CA VAL A 575 -13.95 -17.60 -3.06
C VAL A 575 -14.29 -18.58 -1.95
N LYS A 576 -14.30 -19.87 -2.25
CA LYS A 576 -14.52 -20.93 -1.26
C LYS A 576 -13.26 -21.76 -1.07
N ALA A 577 -12.99 -22.22 0.15
CA ALA A 577 -11.84 -23.06 0.47
C ALA A 577 -12.17 -24.17 1.48
N TRP A 578 -11.61 -25.37 1.26
CA TRP A 578 -11.75 -26.52 2.16
C TRP A 578 -10.65 -27.56 1.89
N LYS A 579 -10.35 -28.41 2.87
CA LYS A 579 -9.41 -29.54 2.74
C LYS A 579 -10.13 -30.86 2.52
N ALA A 580 -9.43 -31.80 1.87
CA ALA A 580 -9.98 -33.11 1.53
C ALA A 580 -9.97 -34.11 2.71
N ASP A 581 -8.95 -34.03 3.56
CA ASP A 581 -8.66 -35.01 4.63
C ASP A 581 -8.60 -34.31 5.98
N ASP A 582 -9.28 -34.87 6.99
CA ASP A 582 -9.30 -34.25 8.30
C ASP A 582 -7.95 -34.34 9.03
N LYS A 583 -7.19 -35.41 8.78
CA LYS A 583 -5.92 -35.70 9.45
C LYS A 583 -4.76 -34.86 8.93
N LYS A 584 -4.93 -34.18 7.80
CA LYS A 584 -3.92 -33.30 7.18
C LYS A 584 -4.31 -31.84 7.36
N PRO A 585 -3.96 -31.18 8.48
CA PRO A 585 -4.25 -29.77 8.68
C PRO A 585 -3.68 -28.91 7.55
N VAL A 586 -4.38 -27.82 7.24
CA VAL A 586 -3.96 -26.78 6.30
C VAL A 586 -4.23 -25.44 6.93
N SER A 587 -3.18 -24.63 7.12
CA SER A 587 -3.26 -23.25 7.61
C SER A 587 -3.19 -22.30 6.42
N LEU A 588 -4.29 -21.58 6.15
CA LEU A 588 -4.49 -20.81 4.94
C LEU A 588 -4.72 -19.32 5.26
N ALA A 589 -4.16 -18.45 4.43
CA ALA A 589 -4.60 -17.08 4.24
C ALA A 589 -4.90 -16.79 2.76
N ILE A 590 -5.86 -15.90 2.52
CA ILE A 590 -6.27 -15.47 1.18
C ILE A 590 -6.12 -13.95 1.07
N GLN A 591 -5.49 -13.50 -0.01
CA GLN A 591 -5.34 -12.09 -0.33
C GLN A 591 -5.68 -11.83 -1.79
N TYR A 592 -6.27 -10.69 -2.13
CA TYR A 592 -6.44 -10.28 -3.52
C TYR A 592 -5.76 -8.94 -3.78
N ARG A 593 -5.39 -8.69 -5.04
CA ARG A 593 -4.78 -7.41 -5.43
C ARG A 593 -5.81 -6.28 -5.41
N ALA A 594 -5.60 -5.25 -4.59
CA ALA A 594 -6.43 -4.06 -4.49
C ALA A 594 -5.68 -2.83 -5.03
N SER A 595 -6.42 -1.77 -5.36
CA SER A 595 -5.84 -0.49 -5.79
C SER A 595 -5.35 0.31 -4.61
N ASP A 596 -4.17 0.92 -4.72
CA ASP A 596 -3.73 2.00 -3.82
C ASP A 596 -4.32 3.33 -4.29
N PRO A 597 -4.68 4.24 -3.36
CA PRO A 597 -4.98 5.62 -3.71
C PRO A 597 -3.70 6.34 -4.15
N PHE A 598 -3.84 7.34 -5.02
CA PHE A 598 -2.72 8.19 -5.41
C PHE A 598 -2.39 9.17 -4.28
N VAL A 599 -1.14 9.17 -3.84
CA VAL A 599 -0.63 10.07 -2.80
C VAL A 599 0.71 10.64 -3.27
N LEU A 600 0.90 11.95 -3.08
CA LEU A 600 2.17 12.60 -3.36
C LEU A 600 3.16 12.28 -2.23
N SER A 601 4.41 12.00 -2.60
CA SER A 601 5.53 12.00 -1.66
C SER A 601 5.75 13.41 -1.11
N GLU A 602 6.58 13.52 -0.06
CA GLU A 602 6.99 14.82 0.47
C GLU A 602 7.57 15.72 -0.64
N THR A 603 8.52 15.19 -1.41
CA THR A 603 9.17 15.94 -2.51
C THR A 603 8.16 16.36 -3.58
N SER A 604 7.25 15.46 -3.97
CA SER A 604 6.24 15.74 -4.99
C SER A 604 5.20 16.75 -4.52
N TYR A 605 4.86 16.74 -3.23
CA TYR A 605 3.92 17.68 -2.62
C TYR A 605 4.48 19.10 -2.63
N TRP A 606 5.74 19.28 -2.22
CA TRP A 606 6.41 20.58 -2.29
C TRP A 606 6.54 21.10 -3.73
N ALA A 607 6.86 20.21 -4.67
CA ALA A 607 6.94 20.55 -6.08
C ALA A 607 5.57 20.98 -6.66
N ALA A 608 4.46 20.42 -6.16
CA ALA A 608 3.12 20.85 -6.57
C ALA A 608 2.75 22.22 -5.99
N ILE A 609 3.10 22.49 -4.72
CA ILE A 609 2.85 23.78 -4.07
C ILE A 609 3.67 24.91 -4.71
N SER A 610 4.93 24.68 -5.05
CA SER A 610 5.81 25.72 -5.60
C SER A 610 5.39 26.22 -6.98
N GLN A 611 4.46 25.51 -7.64
CA GLN A 611 3.91 25.88 -8.95
C GLN A 611 2.64 26.72 -8.87
N LEU A 612 2.11 26.93 -7.66
CA LEU A 612 1.00 27.86 -7.46
C LEU A 612 1.49 29.30 -7.67
N PRO A 613 0.63 30.20 -8.20
CA PRO A 613 0.98 31.61 -8.34
C PRO A 613 1.39 32.23 -6.98
N PRO A 614 2.41 33.10 -6.95
CA PRO A 614 2.80 33.80 -5.74
C PRO A 614 1.61 34.53 -5.09
N GLY A 615 1.45 34.39 -3.77
CA GLY A 615 0.41 35.09 -3.01
C GLY A 615 -0.96 34.39 -2.95
N VAL A 616 -1.18 33.26 -3.63
CA VAL A 616 -2.40 32.45 -3.47
C VAL A 616 -2.41 31.78 -2.08
N PRO A 617 -3.34 32.11 -1.17
CA PRO A 617 -3.40 31.43 0.12
C PRO A 617 -3.92 30.01 -0.07
N ILE A 618 -3.08 29.00 0.19
CA ILE A 618 -3.42 27.57 0.00
C ILE A 618 -4.70 27.20 0.76
N ILE A 619 -4.92 27.76 1.95
CA ILE A 619 -6.17 27.57 2.70
C ILE A 619 -7.41 28.03 1.93
N ARG A 620 -7.35 29.09 1.10
CA ARG A 620 -8.48 29.53 0.27
C ARG A 620 -8.80 28.51 -0.83
N LEU A 621 -7.79 27.88 -1.42
CA LEU A 621 -8.00 26.79 -2.38
C LEU A 621 -8.73 25.62 -1.72
N LEU A 622 -8.27 25.18 -0.54
CA LEU A 622 -8.95 24.12 0.22
C LEU A 622 -10.40 24.51 0.58
N GLN A 623 -10.63 25.74 1.03
CA GLN A 623 -11.97 26.27 1.34
C GLN A 623 -12.92 26.20 0.14
N ASN A 624 -12.44 26.58 -1.04
CA ASN A 624 -13.22 26.52 -2.28
C ASN A 624 -13.57 25.06 -2.63
N HIS A 625 -12.62 24.13 -2.47
CA HIS A 625 -12.86 22.71 -2.74
C HIS A 625 -13.77 22.02 -1.73
N LEU A 626 -13.85 22.50 -0.48
CA LEU A 626 -14.85 21.99 0.47
C LEU A 626 -16.28 22.33 0.04
N ARG A 627 -16.48 23.44 -0.67
CA ARG A 627 -17.80 23.96 -1.07
C ARG A 627 -18.22 23.57 -2.49
N ILE A 628 -17.27 23.21 -3.35
CA ILE A 628 -17.52 22.90 -4.76
C ILE A 628 -17.15 21.43 -5.02
N PRO A 629 -18.07 20.59 -5.55
CA PRO A 629 -17.72 19.26 -6.04
C PRO A 629 -16.69 19.40 -7.17
N HIS A 630 -15.54 18.72 -7.07
CA HIS A 630 -14.48 18.59 -8.11
C HIS A 630 -14.59 19.56 -9.30
N ALA A 631 -14.13 20.80 -9.12
CA ALA A 631 -14.16 21.80 -10.19
C ALA A 631 -13.31 21.37 -11.40
N SER A 632 -13.88 21.46 -12.61
CA SER A 632 -13.24 21.04 -13.87
C SER A 632 -12.23 22.05 -14.43
N ASP A 633 -12.32 23.32 -14.02
CA ASP A 633 -11.69 24.45 -14.73
C ASP A 633 -10.45 25.01 -14.01
N LEU A 634 -9.80 24.19 -13.19
CA LEU A 634 -8.62 24.59 -12.41
C LEU A 634 -7.29 24.39 -13.16
N PRO A 635 -6.23 25.16 -12.85
CA PRO A 635 -4.87 24.87 -13.31
C PRO A 635 -4.39 23.46 -12.92
N ALA A 636 -3.50 22.86 -13.70
CA ALA A 636 -3.02 21.48 -13.48
C ALA A 636 -2.40 21.23 -12.09
N ALA A 637 -1.64 22.19 -11.55
CA ALA A 637 -1.07 22.08 -10.20
C ALA A 637 -2.17 22.08 -9.12
N GLU A 638 -3.20 22.92 -9.27
CA GLU A 638 -4.36 22.95 -8.38
C GLU A 638 -5.18 21.66 -8.47
N LYS A 639 -5.40 21.13 -9.68
CA LYS A 639 -6.08 19.82 -9.87
C LYS A 639 -5.30 18.69 -9.18
N THR A 640 -3.97 18.70 -9.26
CA THR A 640 -3.11 17.71 -8.58
C THR A 640 -3.26 17.79 -7.06
N LEU A 641 -3.22 19.00 -6.49
CA LEU A 641 -3.40 19.23 -5.05
C LEU A 641 -4.82 18.89 -4.58
N GLN A 642 -5.86 19.31 -5.31
CA GLN A 642 -7.25 18.96 -5.02
C GLN A 642 -7.43 17.45 -4.98
N ASN A 643 -6.84 16.73 -5.95
CA ASN A 643 -6.89 15.28 -5.99
C ASN A 643 -6.16 14.63 -4.81
N HIS A 644 -5.00 15.17 -4.42
CA HIS A 644 -4.28 14.72 -3.21
C HIS A 644 -5.09 14.97 -1.93
N TRP A 645 -5.81 16.09 -1.84
CA TRP A 645 -6.66 16.44 -0.70
C TRP A 645 -8.04 15.75 -0.71
N LEU A 646 -8.39 14.98 -1.74
CA LEU A 646 -9.70 14.33 -1.80
C LEU A 646 -10.05 13.48 -0.57
N PRO A 647 -9.13 12.65 0.00
CA PRO A 647 -9.42 11.91 1.23
C PRO A 647 -9.76 12.82 2.42
N LEU A 648 -9.12 13.99 2.53
CA LEU A 648 -9.42 15.01 3.54
C LEU A 648 -10.82 15.61 3.32
N ILE A 649 -11.16 15.96 2.08
CA ILE A 649 -12.48 16.51 1.73
C ILE A 649 -13.59 15.49 2.05
N GLN A 650 -13.39 14.22 1.67
CA GLN A 650 -14.31 13.12 1.97
C GLN A 650 -14.45 12.89 3.47
N PHE A 651 -13.35 12.96 4.24
CA PHE A 651 -13.38 12.90 5.70
C PHE A 651 -14.27 14.01 6.26
N ILE A 652 -14.02 15.27 5.88
CA ILE A 652 -14.76 16.43 6.39
C ILE A 652 -16.26 16.32 6.04
N GLN A 653 -16.58 15.95 4.80
CA GLN A 653 -17.97 15.76 4.36
C GLN A 653 -18.67 14.61 5.10
N SER A 654 -17.98 13.48 5.29
CA SER A 654 -18.49 12.34 6.06
C SER A 654 -18.79 12.73 7.50
N ARG A 655 -17.90 13.49 8.14
CA ARG A 655 -18.08 13.99 9.51
C ARG A 655 -19.22 15.01 9.62
N TYR A 656 -19.33 15.92 8.66
CA TYR A 656 -20.47 16.85 8.60
C TYR A 656 -21.83 16.13 8.45
N LYS A 657 -21.90 15.08 7.61
CA LYS A 657 -23.10 14.23 7.51
C LYS A 657 -23.42 13.53 8.83
N GLN A 658 -22.42 12.97 9.51
CA GLN A 658 -22.58 12.36 10.84
C GLN A 658 -23.07 13.37 11.87
N PHE A 659 -22.52 14.59 11.88
CA PHE A 659 -22.90 15.66 12.80
C PHE A 659 -24.36 16.10 12.61
N SER A 660 -24.80 16.24 11.36
CA SER A 660 -26.11 16.80 11.00
C SER A 660 -27.26 15.78 11.01
N ALA A 661 -26.96 14.48 10.95
CA ALA A 661 -27.98 13.41 10.87
C ALA A 661 -29.03 13.45 11.99
N PRO A 662 -28.68 13.60 13.29
CA PRO A 662 -29.68 13.63 14.37
C PRO A 662 -30.67 14.82 14.27
N ILE A 663 -30.26 15.91 13.61
CA ILE A 663 -31.08 17.13 13.49
C ILE A 663 -32.05 17.05 12.30
N ARG A 664 -31.61 16.47 11.17
CA ARG A 664 -32.42 16.36 9.94
C ARG A 664 -33.72 15.56 10.14
N ILE A 665 -33.71 14.56 11.02
CA ILE A 665 -34.87 13.70 11.28
C ILE A 665 -36.00 14.43 12.02
N ARG A 666 -35.70 15.47 12.81
CA ARG A 666 -36.72 16.26 13.53
C ARG A 666 -37.41 17.29 12.62
N ASN A 667 -36.66 17.97 11.75
CA ASN A 667 -37.22 19.07 10.95
C ASN A 667 -38.17 18.63 9.82
N SER A 668 -38.23 17.34 9.44
CA SER A 668 -39.11 16.90 8.35
C SER A 668 -40.57 16.67 8.77
N LYS A 669 -40.92 16.79 10.07
CA LYS A 669 -42.27 16.57 10.58
C LYS A 669 -42.93 17.81 11.20
N ASP A 670 -42.16 18.85 11.51
CA ASP A 670 -42.71 20.06 12.11
C ASP A 670 -42.97 21.11 11.02
N LYS A 671 -44.26 21.35 10.72
CA LYS A 671 -44.67 22.54 9.96
C LYS A 671 -44.16 23.77 10.72
N PRO A 672 -43.58 24.79 10.06
CA PRO A 672 -43.20 26.02 10.74
C PRO A 672 -44.45 26.64 11.37
N ILE A 673 -44.52 26.61 12.70
CA ILE A 673 -45.51 27.35 13.46
C ILE A 673 -45.27 28.81 13.11
N LYS A 674 -46.28 29.50 12.55
CA LYS A 674 -46.20 30.93 12.31
C LYS A 674 -45.84 31.60 13.63
N PRO A 675 -44.75 32.38 13.71
CA PRO A 675 -44.34 32.99 14.98
C PRO A 675 -45.43 33.98 15.41
N SER A 676 -46.13 33.69 16.50
CA SER A 676 -46.84 34.72 17.25
C SER A 676 -45.76 35.58 17.92
N THR A 677 -45.48 36.76 17.38
CA THR A 677 -44.53 37.70 17.97
C THR A 677 -45.13 38.29 19.24
N PHE A 678 -44.53 37.99 20.39
CA PHE A 678 -44.86 38.66 21.64
C PHE A 678 -44.68 40.17 21.52
N SER A 679 -45.52 40.92 22.25
CA SER A 679 -45.28 42.35 22.46
C SER A 679 -44.00 42.57 23.29
N PRO A 680 -43.31 43.71 23.16
CA PRO A 680 -42.12 44.02 23.95
C PRO A 680 -42.31 43.90 25.47
N LYS A 681 -43.53 44.19 25.96
CA LYS A 681 -43.90 44.10 27.37
C LYS A 681 -43.98 42.65 27.86
N GLU A 682 -44.58 41.76 27.07
CA GLU A 682 -44.66 40.33 27.38
C GLU A 682 -43.27 39.68 27.39
N ILE A 683 -42.41 40.07 26.45
CA ILE A 683 -41.01 39.61 26.41
C ILE A 683 -40.26 40.00 27.70
N ALA A 684 -40.40 41.25 28.15
CA ALA A 684 -39.75 41.73 29.37
C ALA A 684 -40.27 40.98 30.62
N GLN A 685 -41.59 40.76 30.70
CA GLN A 685 -42.22 40.06 31.82
C GLN A 685 -41.80 38.59 31.89
N GLN A 686 -41.86 37.85 30.77
CA GLN A 686 -41.44 36.45 30.71
C GLN A 686 -39.96 36.29 31.01
N ARG A 687 -39.12 37.22 30.52
CA ARG A 687 -37.69 37.23 30.84
C ARG A 687 -37.46 37.37 32.34
N GLN A 688 -38.13 38.33 32.98
CA GLN A 688 -37.95 38.58 34.41
C GLN A 688 -38.42 37.38 35.25
N GLN A 689 -39.54 36.75 34.87
CA GLN A 689 -40.04 35.53 35.51
C GLN A 689 -39.07 34.36 35.34
N ALA A 690 -38.54 34.13 34.13
CA ALA A 690 -37.59 33.07 33.87
C ALA A 690 -36.31 33.24 34.72
N GLN A 691 -35.78 34.46 34.81
CA GLN A 691 -34.63 34.77 35.66
C GLN A 691 -34.92 34.59 37.16
N GLN A 692 -36.15 34.88 37.61
CA GLN A 692 -36.55 34.59 39.00
C GLN A 692 -36.58 33.09 39.28
N PHE A 693 -37.10 32.28 38.36
CA PHE A 693 -37.10 30.83 38.48
C PHE A 693 -35.66 30.26 38.51
N GLU A 694 -34.75 30.75 37.66
CA GLU A 694 -33.33 30.36 37.70
C GLU A 694 -32.69 30.68 39.06
N ARG A 695 -32.91 31.89 39.59
CA ARG A 695 -32.37 32.29 40.91
C ARG A 695 -32.91 31.43 42.06
N ARG A 696 -34.09 30.84 41.90
CA ARG A 696 -34.70 29.90 42.85
C ARG A 696 -34.35 28.44 42.59
N LEU A 697 -33.52 28.15 41.58
CA LEU A 697 -33.19 26.80 41.11
C LEU A 697 -34.42 26.01 40.61
N GLU A 698 -35.49 26.70 40.23
CA GLU A 698 -36.71 26.13 39.65
C GLU A 698 -36.53 25.97 38.13
N TRP A 699 -35.71 24.99 37.74
CA TRP A 699 -35.22 24.88 36.35
C TRP A 699 -36.27 24.49 35.31
N LEU A 700 -37.29 23.70 35.66
CA LEU A 700 -38.34 23.31 34.71
C LEU A 700 -39.25 24.49 34.31
N PRO A 701 -39.81 25.28 35.25
CA PRO A 701 -40.51 26.52 34.91
C PRO A 701 -39.64 27.54 34.17
N ALA A 702 -38.35 27.65 34.53
CA ALA A 702 -37.40 28.47 33.79
C ALA A 702 -37.24 28.00 32.34
N LEU A 703 -37.07 26.68 32.12
CA LEU A 703 -36.92 26.08 30.80
C LEU A 703 -38.12 26.36 29.90
N GLU A 704 -39.35 26.26 30.42
CA GLU A 704 -40.57 26.53 29.65
C GLU A 704 -40.62 27.98 29.14
N LEU A 705 -40.31 28.95 29.99
CA LEU A 705 -40.28 30.36 29.62
C LEU A 705 -39.14 30.67 28.65
N TRP A 706 -37.94 30.11 28.88
CA TRP A 706 -36.81 30.28 27.97
C TRP A 706 -37.05 29.64 26.61
N SER A 707 -37.71 28.48 26.56
CA SER A 707 -38.09 27.82 25.30
C SER A 707 -39.07 28.66 24.48
N LYS A 708 -40.04 29.33 25.14
CA LYS A 708 -40.95 30.26 24.46
C LYS A 708 -40.20 31.48 23.90
N LEU A 709 -39.35 32.09 24.73
CA LEU A 709 -38.55 33.24 24.33
C LEU A 709 -37.51 32.90 23.23
N SER A 710 -36.98 31.68 23.21
CA SER A 710 -36.03 31.22 22.18
C SER A 710 -36.69 31.01 20.81
N GLN A 711 -37.98 30.67 20.78
CA GLN A 711 -38.77 30.51 19.56
C GLN A 711 -39.36 31.84 19.06
N GLN A 712 -39.84 32.69 19.97
CA GLN A 712 -40.67 33.86 19.63
C GLN A 712 -39.98 35.21 19.83
N GLY A 713 -38.85 35.27 20.54
CA GLY A 713 -38.04 36.48 20.67
C GLY A 713 -37.28 36.83 19.38
N SER A 714 -36.80 38.06 19.29
CA SER A 714 -35.97 38.54 18.17
C SER A 714 -34.59 39.05 18.64
N GLY A 715 -33.60 38.96 17.75
CA GLY A 715 -32.24 39.47 17.96
C GLY A 715 -31.58 38.94 19.25
N ASN A 716 -31.05 39.86 20.05
CA ASN A 716 -30.29 39.53 21.27
C ASN A 716 -31.10 38.77 22.32
N ILE A 717 -32.41 39.04 22.42
CA ILE A 717 -33.28 38.37 23.40
C ILE A 717 -33.43 36.89 23.04
N GLN A 718 -33.62 36.60 21.75
CA GLN A 718 -33.70 35.23 21.27
C GLN A 718 -32.41 34.46 21.57
N ASN A 719 -31.25 35.06 21.31
CA ASN A 719 -29.96 34.42 21.55
C ASN A 719 -29.66 34.24 23.04
N MET A 720 -30.03 35.20 23.89
CA MET A 720 -29.97 35.05 25.33
C MET A 720 -30.85 33.89 25.79
N ALA A 721 -32.12 33.85 25.38
CA ALA A 721 -33.04 32.77 25.75
C ALA A 721 -32.53 31.39 25.31
N LYS A 722 -31.97 31.27 24.09
CA LYS A 722 -31.32 30.03 23.64
C LYS A 722 -30.17 29.56 24.54
N ARG A 723 -29.41 30.49 25.14
CA ARG A 723 -28.31 30.15 26.08
C ARG A 723 -28.84 29.63 27.40
N HIS A 724 -29.80 30.35 27.99
CA HIS A 724 -30.43 29.97 29.25
C HIS A 724 -31.25 28.67 29.13
N GLU A 725 -31.88 28.42 27.99
CA GLU A 725 -32.55 27.16 27.69
C GLU A 725 -31.58 25.96 27.76
N ILE A 726 -30.35 26.11 27.24
CA ILE A 726 -29.32 25.08 27.34
C ILE A 726 -28.87 24.88 28.79
N GLU A 727 -28.67 25.97 29.54
CA GLU A 727 -28.28 25.91 30.94
C GLU A 727 -29.33 25.18 31.80
N ALA A 728 -30.60 25.51 31.63
CA ALA A 728 -31.69 24.83 32.31
C ALA A 728 -31.75 23.33 31.97
N LEU A 729 -31.53 22.94 30.71
CA LEU A 729 -31.46 21.52 30.33
C LEU A 729 -30.29 20.79 31.01
N TYR A 730 -29.12 21.43 31.15
CA TYR A 730 -28.00 20.82 31.89
C TYR A 730 -28.33 20.62 33.37
N HIS A 731 -28.94 21.60 34.03
CA HIS A 731 -29.35 21.49 35.43
C HIS A 731 -30.45 20.44 35.66
N LEU A 732 -31.29 20.18 34.66
CA LEU A 732 -32.30 19.13 34.69
C LEU A 732 -31.75 17.73 34.33
N GLY A 733 -30.47 17.61 34.00
CA GLY A 733 -29.85 16.34 33.58
C GLY A 733 -30.15 15.93 32.13
N GLU A 734 -30.78 16.80 31.34
CA GLU A 734 -31.22 16.56 29.96
C GLU A 734 -30.09 16.80 28.94
N HIS A 735 -28.93 16.19 29.18
CA HIS A 735 -27.69 16.43 28.40
C HIS A 735 -27.85 16.13 26.91
N TYR A 736 -28.58 15.07 26.55
CA TYR A 736 -28.81 14.70 25.15
C TYR A 736 -29.65 15.75 24.40
N LEU A 737 -30.69 16.29 25.04
CA LEU A 737 -31.52 17.34 24.46
C LEU A 737 -30.74 18.66 24.34
N ALA A 738 -29.94 18.99 25.37
CA ALA A 738 -29.06 20.15 25.35
C ALA A 738 -28.07 20.07 24.17
N GLU A 739 -27.37 18.94 24.03
CA GLU A 739 -26.43 18.72 22.93
C GLU A 739 -27.13 18.79 21.57
N THR A 740 -28.30 18.16 21.42
CA THR A 740 -29.08 18.19 20.17
C THR A 740 -29.48 19.62 19.80
N LYS A 741 -29.91 20.44 20.76
CA LYS A 741 -30.22 21.86 20.53
C LYS A 741 -28.96 22.66 20.17
N LEU A 742 -27.84 22.45 20.86
CA LEU A 742 -26.56 23.09 20.53
C LEU A 742 -26.13 22.77 19.08
N ARG A 743 -26.23 21.50 18.66
CA ARG A 743 -25.96 21.10 17.27
C ARG A 743 -26.90 21.78 16.28
N SER A 744 -28.18 21.94 16.62
CA SER A 744 -29.15 22.69 15.80
C SER A 744 -28.77 24.18 15.69
N TYR A 745 -28.38 24.82 16.81
CA TYR A 745 -27.93 26.21 16.83
C TYR A 745 -26.64 26.41 16.02
N LEU A 746 -25.73 25.44 16.00
CA LEU A 746 -24.56 25.47 15.14
C LEU A 746 -24.95 25.45 13.64
N LEU A 747 -25.89 24.58 13.25
CA LEU A 747 -26.25 24.40 11.85
C LEU A 747 -27.12 25.53 11.29
N TYR A 748 -28.11 25.99 12.06
CA TYR A 748 -29.18 26.88 11.59
C TYR A 748 -29.26 28.22 12.32
N GLY A 749 -28.52 28.40 13.41
CA GLY A 749 -28.48 29.66 14.13
C GLY A 749 -27.74 30.77 13.38
N ASP A 750 -27.96 32.01 13.83
CA ASP A 750 -27.19 33.17 13.38
C ASP A 750 -25.70 33.08 13.74
N ALA A 751 -24.88 34.00 13.24
CA ALA A 751 -23.43 33.96 13.42
C ALA A 751 -23.00 33.95 14.90
N SER A 752 -23.70 34.70 15.77
CA SER A 752 -23.34 34.85 17.17
C SER A 752 -23.68 33.59 17.98
N ILE A 753 -24.87 33.01 17.79
CA ILE A 753 -25.28 31.79 18.48
C ILE A 753 -24.53 30.58 17.94
N ARG A 754 -24.15 30.57 16.66
CA ARG A 754 -23.34 29.52 16.04
C ARG A 754 -21.96 29.42 16.66
N ILE A 755 -21.26 30.55 16.82
CA ILE A 755 -19.93 30.58 17.44
C ILE A 755 -20.02 30.13 18.91
N TRP A 756 -21.00 30.62 19.64
CA TRP A 756 -21.24 30.20 21.02
C TRP A 756 -21.54 28.69 21.12
N ALA A 757 -22.42 28.16 20.27
CA ALA A 757 -22.77 26.74 20.27
C ALA A 757 -21.56 25.86 19.93
N TYR A 758 -20.71 26.28 18.97
CA TYR A 758 -19.45 25.61 18.66
C TYR A 758 -18.53 25.56 19.88
N GLN A 759 -18.31 26.70 20.54
CA GLN A 759 -17.45 26.80 21.71
C GLN A 759 -17.97 25.94 22.86
N LYS A 760 -19.29 25.96 23.11
CA LYS A 760 -19.90 25.17 24.18
C LYS A 760 -19.80 23.67 23.91
N LEU A 761 -20.09 23.22 22.68
CA LEU A 761 -19.90 21.82 22.29
C LEU A 761 -18.43 21.39 22.39
N LEU A 762 -17.50 22.24 21.96
CA LEU A 762 -16.07 21.95 22.03
C LEU A 762 -15.59 21.81 23.48
N GLU A 763 -16.06 22.70 24.37
CA GLU A 763 -15.78 22.64 25.82
C GLU A 763 -16.26 21.30 26.40
N LEU A 764 -17.51 20.93 26.12
CA LEU A 764 -18.13 19.70 26.61
C LEU A 764 -17.37 18.45 26.13
N TYR A 765 -17.07 18.38 24.83
CA TYR A 765 -16.35 17.22 24.29
C TYR A 765 -14.90 17.14 24.79
N LYS A 766 -14.24 18.28 25.05
CA LYS A 766 -12.91 18.29 25.68
C LYS A 766 -12.95 17.78 27.12
N GLN A 767 -13.95 18.21 27.91
CA GLN A 767 -14.16 17.72 29.28
C GLN A 767 -14.42 16.21 29.32
N GLN A 768 -15.12 15.69 28.30
CA GLN A 768 -15.40 14.25 28.17
C GLN A 768 -14.26 13.45 27.52
N HIS A 769 -13.18 14.10 27.08
CA HIS A 769 -12.12 13.49 26.26
C HIS A 769 -12.65 12.78 25.00
N ALA A 770 -13.73 13.31 24.44
CA ALA A 770 -14.49 12.76 23.31
C ALA A 770 -13.86 13.16 21.97
N ILE A 771 -12.69 12.58 21.65
CA ILE A 771 -11.86 12.94 20.49
C ILE A 771 -12.65 12.83 19.17
N GLU A 772 -13.51 11.82 19.03
CA GLU A 772 -14.27 11.62 17.78
C GLU A 772 -15.34 12.70 17.58
N GLU A 773 -15.96 13.12 18.68
CA GLU A 773 -16.95 14.18 18.72
C GLU A 773 -16.29 15.53 18.43
N ILE A 774 -15.06 15.76 18.93
CA ILE A 774 -14.25 16.94 18.60
C ILE A 774 -13.90 16.95 17.10
N SER A 775 -13.42 15.84 16.54
CA SER A 775 -13.10 15.77 15.11
C SER A 775 -14.35 15.98 14.25
N THR A 776 -15.48 15.43 14.67
CA THR A 776 -16.77 15.54 13.99
C THR A 776 -17.28 16.99 14.02
N LEU A 777 -17.22 17.64 15.19
CA LEU A 777 -17.61 19.03 15.39
C LEU A 777 -16.72 20.00 14.59
N THR A 778 -15.40 19.84 14.66
CA THR A 778 -14.43 20.71 13.97
C THR A 778 -14.52 20.55 12.46
N ALA A 779 -14.68 19.32 11.94
CA ALA A 779 -14.95 19.08 10.53
C ALA A 779 -16.29 19.69 10.08
N ALA A 780 -17.35 19.57 10.90
CA ALA A 780 -18.62 20.23 10.59
C ALA A 780 -18.46 21.76 10.54
N MET A 781 -17.73 22.34 11.49
CA MET A 781 -17.45 23.77 11.51
C MET A 781 -16.55 24.20 10.34
N MET A 782 -15.62 23.37 9.86
CA MET A 782 -14.87 23.63 8.62
C MET A 782 -15.78 23.69 7.39
N MET A 783 -16.83 22.87 7.30
CA MET A 783 -17.81 22.98 6.21
C MET A 783 -18.63 24.29 6.30
N ILE A 784 -18.99 24.67 7.52
CA ILE A 784 -19.88 25.81 7.76
C ILE A 784 -19.12 27.15 7.62
N LYS A 785 -18.02 27.30 8.35
CA LYS A 785 -17.21 28.52 8.47
C LYS A 785 -15.72 28.12 8.60
N PRO A 786 -15.02 27.85 7.49
CA PRO A 786 -13.63 27.38 7.51
C PRO A 786 -12.68 28.52 7.88
N GLU A 787 -12.42 28.69 9.18
CA GLU A 787 -11.48 29.70 9.70
C GLU A 787 -10.22 29.06 10.25
N ILE A 788 -9.15 29.84 10.36
CA ILE A 788 -7.84 29.37 10.84
C ILE A 788 -7.93 28.75 12.23
N GLY A 789 -8.72 29.33 13.14
CA GLY A 789 -8.94 28.77 14.48
C GLY A 789 -9.56 27.38 14.45
N VAL A 790 -10.53 27.15 13.56
CA VAL A 790 -11.18 25.86 13.37
C VAL A 790 -10.23 24.85 12.73
N ALA A 791 -9.43 25.30 11.75
CA ALA A 791 -8.41 24.47 11.11
C ALA A 791 -7.38 23.96 12.13
N LYS A 792 -6.91 24.80 13.07
CA LYS A 792 -6.01 24.38 14.16
C LYS A 792 -6.63 23.27 15.02
N GLN A 793 -7.89 23.44 15.44
CA GLN A 793 -8.60 22.41 16.22
C GLN A 793 -8.78 21.12 15.42
N LEU A 794 -9.04 21.20 14.11
CA LEU A 794 -9.15 20.02 13.25
C LEU A 794 -7.80 19.30 13.11
N ILE A 795 -6.67 20.01 12.97
CA ILE A 795 -5.33 19.40 12.89
C ILE A 795 -5.03 18.59 14.15
N GLU A 796 -5.30 19.16 15.33
CA GLU A 796 -5.14 18.46 16.62
C GLU A 796 -6.03 17.22 16.71
N ALA A 797 -7.31 17.35 16.33
CA ALA A 797 -8.25 16.23 16.36
C ALA A 797 -7.87 15.11 15.38
N LEU A 798 -7.40 15.45 14.18
CA LEU A 798 -6.92 14.48 13.19
C LEU A 798 -5.71 13.70 13.71
N LEU A 799 -4.74 14.39 14.32
CA LEU A 799 -3.58 13.72 14.91
C LEU A 799 -3.99 12.79 16.07
N ALA A 800 -4.92 13.24 16.93
CA ALA A 800 -5.46 12.44 18.02
C ALA A 800 -6.28 11.23 17.55
N GLU A 801 -6.86 11.28 16.35
CA GLU A 801 -7.49 10.13 15.66
C GLU A 801 -6.49 9.24 14.90
N ASN A 802 -5.18 9.49 15.02
CA ASN A 802 -4.14 8.76 14.30
C ASN A 802 -4.25 8.93 12.76
N GLU A 803 -4.57 10.14 12.30
CA GLU A 803 -4.63 10.55 10.88
C GLU A 803 -3.56 11.62 10.54
N PRO A 804 -2.25 11.33 10.72
CA PRO A 804 -1.18 12.33 10.61
C PRO A 804 -1.05 12.95 9.22
N HIS A 805 -1.29 12.18 8.15
CA HIS A 805 -1.26 12.73 6.78
C HIS A 805 -2.37 13.75 6.55
N LEU A 806 -3.59 13.52 7.07
CA LEU A 806 -4.67 14.50 6.96
C LEU A 806 -4.36 15.76 7.79
N ALA A 807 -3.76 15.58 8.97
CA ALA A 807 -3.30 16.70 9.81
C ALA A 807 -2.25 17.56 9.08
N LEU A 808 -1.28 16.93 8.40
CA LEU A 808 -0.30 17.62 7.55
C LEU A 808 -0.96 18.35 6.38
N MET A 809 -1.90 17.70 5.67
CA MET A 809 -2.61 18.32 4.55
C MET A 809 -3.31 19.61 4.98
N VAL A 810 -4.03 19.61 6.12
CA VAL A 810 -4.70 20.82 6.63
C VAL A 810 -3.66 21.84 7.11
N GLY A 811 -2.69 21.43 7.92
CA GLY A 811 -1.80 22.38 8.56
C GLY A 811 -0.79 23.04 7.63
N LEU A 812 -0.37 22.36 6.57
CA LEU A 812 0.47 22.96 5.52
C LEU A 812 -0.30 23.93 4.61
N THR A 813 -1.63 23.99 4.71
CA THR A 813 -2.40 25.07 4.05
C THR A 813 -2.36 26.38 4.81
N LEU A 814 -1.97 26.36 6.10
CA LEU A 814 -1.90 27.55 6.94
C LEU A 814 -0.64 28.37 6.62
N PRO A 815 -0.72 29.71 6.66
CA PRO A 815 0.47 30.56 6.62
C PRO A 815 1.46 30.15 7.71
N GLU A 816 2.76 30.16 7.38
CA GLU A 816 3.83 29.66 8.25
C GLU A 816 3.78 30.20 9.70
N PRO A 817 3.56 31.51 9.97
CA PRO A 817 3.48 32.01 11.34
C PRO A 817 2.29 31.48 12.16
N LEU A 818 1.29 30.92 11.48
CA LEU A 818 0.05 30.41 12.08
C LEU A 818 0.03 28.88 12.14
N GLN A 819 1.06 28.20 11.63
CA GLN A 819 1.14 26.74 11.69
C GLN A 819 1.36 26.26 13.14
N PRO A 820 0.61 25.24 13.61
CA PRO A 820 0.83 24.66 14.93
C PRO A 820 2.08 23.75 14.90
N THR A 821 3.27 24.35 14.94
CA THR A 821 4.57 23.66 14.75
C THR A 821 4.74 22.39 15.60
N PRO A 822 4.39 22.34 16.90
CA PRO A 822 4.52 21.11 17.69
C PRO A 822 3.65 19.95 17.18
N VAL A 823 2.43 20.25 16.72
CA VAL A 823 1.50 19.25 16.17
C VAL A 823 1.99 18.78 14.80
N LEU A 824 2.49 19.70 13.97
CA LEU A 824 3.07 19.36 12.66
C LEU A 824 4.36 18.54 12.77
N LEU A 825 5.19 18.76 13.80
CA LEU A 825 6.39 17.95 14.06
C LEU A 825 6.03 16.50 14.34
N ARG A 826 5.01 16.26 15.17
CA ARG A 826 4.47 14.93 15.44
C ARG A 826 3.91 14.28 14.19
N ALA A 827 3.08 15.01 13.44
CA ALA A 827 2.49 14.51 12.21
C ALA A 827 3.57 14.18 11.15
N ALA A 828 4.57 15.05 10.99
CA ALA A 828 5.71 14.83 10.09
C ALA A 828 6.56 13.62 10.51
N TYR A 829 6.75 13.40 11.81
CA TYR A 829 7.41 12.21 12.33
C TYR A 829 6.65 10.93 11.99
N GLN A 830 5.34 10.90 12.25
CA GLN A 830 4.50 9.72 11.97
C GLN A 830 4.37 9.43 10.46
N SER A 831 4.29 10.48 9.64
CA SER A 831 4.25 10.41 8.18
C SER A 831 5.62 10.25 7.51
N ARG A 832 6.71 10.33 8.29
CA ARG A 832 8.11 10.20 7.83
C ARG A 832 8.49 11.24 6.76
N TRP A 833 7.92 12.43 6.86
CA TRP A 833 8.27 13.60 6.03
C TRP A 833 9.47 14.30 6.67
N TRP A 834 10.64 13.69 6.52
CA TRP A 834 11.85 14.07 7.26
C TRP A 834 12.42 15.42 6.85
N GLY A 835 12.15 15.89 5.63
CA GLY A 835 12.52 17.23 5.19
C GLY A 835 11.77 18.30 6.00
N LEU A 836 10.44 18.19 6.03
CA LEU A 836 9.51 19.03 6.77
C LEU A 836 9.78 18.94 8.26
N TYR A 837 9.96 17.72 8.79
CA TYR A 837 10.33 17.52 10.19
C TYR A 837 11.58 18.31 10.56
N SER A 838 12.63 18.25 9.73
CA SER A 838 13.89 18.96 9.97
C SER A 838 13.72 20.47 9.86
N GLN A 839 12.90 20.95 8.92
CA GLN A 839 12.60 22.38 8.78
C GLN A 839 11.80 22.92 9.97
N LEU A 840 10.77 22.20 10.41
CA LEU A 840 9.96 22.58 11.58
C LEU A 840 10.78 22.57 12.86
N ALA A 841 11.65 21.56 13.04
CA ALA A 841 12.49 21.44 14.23
C ALA A 841 13.45 22.64 14.36
N ARG A 842 14.03 23.10 13.25
CA ARG A 842 14.91 24.29 13.23
C ARG A 842 14.22 25.60 13.58
N LYS A 843 12.90 25.67 13.45
CA LYS A 843 12.09 26.87 13.76
C LYS A 843 11.66 26.95 15.22
N LEU A 844 11.97 25.93 16.03
CA LEU A 844 11.63 25.93 17.44
C LEU A 844 12.43 27.01 18.19
N PRO A 845 11.78 27.75 19.12
CA PRO A 845 12.38 28.94 19.73
C PRO A 845 13.53 28.62 20.66
N THR A 846 13.53 27.45 21.32
CA THR A 846 14.56 27.11 22.31
C THR A 846 15.51 26.02 21.81
N PHE A 847 16.79 26.14 22.18
CA PHE A 847 17.79 25.11 21.91
C PHE A 847 17.37 23.74 22.49
N GLN A 848 16.79 23.73 23.70
CA GLN A 848 16.36 22.50 24.37
C GLN A 848 15.28 21.75 23.57
N GLU A 849 14.28 22.45 23.02
CA GLU A 849 13.26 21.84 22.16
C GLU A 849 13.88 21.30 20.86
N GLN A 850 14.80 22.05 20.24
CA GLN A 850 15.50 21.58 19.04
C GLN A 850 16.27 20.28 19.32
N GLN A 851 17.02 20.22 20.44
CA GLN A 851 17.74 19.01 20.84
C GLN A 851 16.79 17.85 21.12
N PHE A 852 15.62 18.10 21.73
CA PHE A 852 14.61 17.08 21.99
C PHE A 852 14.12 16.41 20.70
N TRP A 853 13.71 17.20 19.70
CA TRP A 853 13.26 16.64 18.43
C TRP A 853 14.41 15.97 17.65
N HIS A 854 15.62 16.54 17.68
CA HIS A 854 16.79 15.84 17.14
C HIS A 854 17.06 14.50 17.82
N ALA A 855 16.86 14.40 19.14
CA ALA A 855 16.99 13.15 19.89
C ALA A 855 15.98 12.10 19.43
N LEU A 856 14.70 12.47 19.24
CA LEU A 856 13.67 11.58 18.70
C LEU A 856 14.04 11.06 17.31
N ARG A 857 14.58 11.93 16.45
CA ARG A 857 15.07 11.51 15.11
C ARG A 857 16.22 10.52 15.21
N ARG A 858 17.20 10.74 16.10
CA ARG A 858 18.30 9.79 16.32
C ARG A 858 17.81 8.48 16.92
N MET A 859 16.81 8.53 17.80
CA MET A 859 16.17 7.35 18.38
C MET A 859 15.45 6.51 17.31
N GLU A 860 14.73 7.14 16.37
CA GLU A 860 14.11 6.45 15.22
C GLU A 860 15.15 5.77 14.34
N GLN A 861 16.27 6.45 14.08
CA GLN A 861 17.42 5.88 13.38
C GLN A 861 18.17 4.85 14.22
N THR A 862 17.69 4.53 15.44
CA THR A 862 18.27 3.61 16.43
C THR A 862 19.70 3.97 16.86
N LYS A 863 20.09 5.24 16.66
CA LYS A 863 21.35 5.82 17.13
C LYS A 863 21.22 6.19 18.61
N PHE A 864 20.97 5.19 19.45
CA PHE A 864 20.57 5.39 20.86
C PHE A 864 21.60 6.16 21.68
N LYS A 865 22.91 5.96 21.43
CA LYS A 865 23.97 6.73 22.10
C LYS A 865 23.88 8.22 21.80
N GLU A 866 23.71 8.57 20.53
CA GLU A 866 23.52 9.96 20.10
C GLU A 866 22.20 10.53 20.68
N ALA A 867 21.12 9.73 20.64
CA ALA A 867 19.83 10.13 21.22
C ALA A 867 19.94 10.43 22.73
N LEU A 868 20.66 9.62 23.52
CA LEU A 868 20.89 9.85 24.95
C LEU A 868 21.64 11.16 25.23
N ALA A 869 22.65 11.49 24.42
CA ALA A 869 23.37 12.75 24.54
C ALA A 869 22.45 13.95 24.23
N LEU A 870 21.65 13.85 23.16
CA LEU A 870 20.70 14.89 22.77
C LEU A 870 19.56 15.05 23.79
N PHE A 871 19.02 13.97 24.35
CA PHE A 871 18.04 14.03 25.44
C PHE A 871 18.62 14.68 26.70
N THR A 872 19.91 14.48 26.98
CA THR A 872 20.57 15.18 28.09
C THR A 872 20.66 16.68 27.81
N ALA A 873 21.03 17.06 26.59
CA ALA A 873 21.07 18.47 26.16
C ALA A 873 19.68 19.13 26.11
N ALA A 874 18.62 18.35 25.94
CA ALA A 874 17.22 18.80 25.99
C ALA A 874 16.71 19.08 27.41
N GLY A 875 17.51 18.86 28.46
CA GLY A 875 17.16 19.20 29.84
C GLY A 875 15.93 18.45 30.36
N SER A 876 14.98 19.18 30.95
CA SER A 876 13.76 18.61 31.55
C SER A 876 12.87 17.89 30.53
N LEU A 877 12.83 18.36 29.28
CA LEU A 877 12.05 17.74 28.19
C LEU A 877 12.59 16.35 27.83
N GLY A 878 13.91 16.19 27.80
CA GLY A 878 14.56 14.93 27.43
C GLY A 878 14.74 13.94 28.58
N LYS A 879 14.67 14.38 29.84
CA LYS A 879 14.89 13.52 31.02
C LYS A 879 13.98 12.27 31.04
N PRO A 880 12.65 12.35 30.88
CA PRO A 880 11.78 11.17 30.90
C PRO A 880 12.11 10.16 29.78
N TRP A 881 12.47 10.66 28.60
CA TRP A 881 12.85 9.84 27.45
C TRP A 881 14.19 9.15 27.64
N LYS A 882 15.17 9.85 28.20
CA LYS A 882 16.48 9.30 28.55
C LYS A 882 16.34 8.17 29.57
N GLU A 883 15.61 8.41 30.66
CA GLU A 883 15.38 7.42 31.71
C GLU A 883 14.70 6.16 31.15
N LYS A 884 13.61 6.34 30.39
CA LYS A 884 12.88 5.21 29.79
C LYS A 884 13.70 4.48 28.73
N LEU A 885 14.54 5.15 27.96
CA LEU A 885 15.46 4.50 27.02
C LEU A 885 16.51 3.66 27.76
N LEU A 886 17.08 4.15 28.87
CA LEU A 886 18.02 3.39 29.71
C LEU A 886 17.36 2.18 30.38
N GLU A 887 16.15 2.33 30.91
CA GLU A 887 15.34 1.21 31.43
C GLU A 887 15.12 0.15 30.35
N GLY A 888 14.74 0.56 29.14
CA GLY A 888 14.54 -0.35 28.00
C GLY A 888 15.81 -1.12 27.61
N CYS A 889 16.98 -0.47 27.69
CA CYS A 889 18.28 -1.12 27.51
C CYS A 889 18.56 -2.18 28.59
N ALA A 890 18.27 -1.90 29.86
CA ALA A 890 18.45 -2.85 30.95
C ALA A 890 17.50 -4.06 30.81
N ILE A 891 16.24 -3.81 30.49
CA ILE A 891 15.25 -4.87 30.22
C ILE A 891 15.71 -5.72 29.02
N ARG A 892 16.18 -5.09 27.95
CA ARG A 892 16.73 -5.79 26.79
C ARG A 892 17.90 -6.72 27.17
N GLN A 893 18.77 -6.31 28.10
CA GLN A 893 19.83 -7.18 28.61
C GLN A 893 19.27 -8.37 29.40
N GLN A 894 18.27 -8.15 30.26
CA GLN A 894 17.63 -9.21 31.05
C GLN A 894 16.93 -10.27 30.18
N ILE A 895 16.14 -9.86 29.20
CA ILE A 895 15.45 -10.80 28.29
C ILE A 895 16.41 -11.54 27.35
N ASN A 896 17.62 -11.03 27.18
CA ASN A 896 18.69 -11.68 26.41
C ASN A 896 19.62 -12.53 27.30
N SER A 897 19.34 -12.67 28.60
CA SER A 897 20.12 -13.51 29.51
C SER A 897 19.97 -15.00 29.18
N PHE A 898 21.02 -15.78 29.41
CA PHE A 898 20.95 -17.24 29.34
C PHE A 898 20.08 -17.83 30.45
N ASP A 899 19.96 -17.14 31.60
CA ASP A 899 19.12 -17.56 32.73
C ASP A 899 17.63 -17.33 32.44
N PRO A 900 16.81 -18.40 32.40
CA PRO A 900 15.36 -18.28 32.22
C PRO A 900 14.66 -17.41 33.28
N LYS A 901 15.15 -17.38 34.53
CA LYS A 901 14.56 -16.56 35.61
C LYS A 901 14.77 -15.08 35.34
N LEU A 902 15.99 -14.68 34.94
CA LEU A 902 16.29 -13.31 34.53
C LEU A 902 15.46 -12.90 33.30
N ARG A 903 15.24 -13.81 32.35
CA ARG A 903 14.35 -13.54 31.20
C ARG A 903 12.91 -13.30 31.63
N GLU A 904 12.39 -14.12 32.54
CA GLU A 904 11.04 -13.95 33.07
C GLU A 904 10.88 -12.61 33.82
N GLN A 905 11.86 -12.24 34.65
CA GLN A 905 11.90 -10.94 35.32
C GLN A 905 11.94 -9.79 34.31
N GLY A 906 12.78 -9.90 33.27
CA GLY A 906 12.84 -8.93 32.18
C GLY A 906 11.51 -8.78 31.45
N VAL A 907 10.79 -9.88 31.18
CA VAL A 907 9.44 -9.83 30.58
C VAL A 907 8.45 -9.10 31.49
N ARG A 908 8.47 -9.36 32.81
CA ARG A 908 7.61 -8.63 33.76
C ARG A 908 7.96 -7.13 33.80
N ALA A 909 9.25 -6.77 33.80
CA ALA A 909 9.69 -5.38 33.74
C ALA A 909 9.26 -4.70 32.42
N TRP A 910 9.29 -5.44 31.31
CA TRP A 910 8.84 -4.97 30.00
C TRP A 910 7.34 -4.65 29.98
N GLU A 911 6.50 -5.49 30.61
CA GLU A 911 5.05 -5.25 30.74
C GLU A 911 4.77 -3.85 31.33
N TYR A 912 5.43 -3.50 32.45
CA TYR A 912 5.29 -2.18 33.05
C TYR A 912 5.93 -1.06 32.23
N TRP A 913 7.11 -1.31 31.64
CA TRP A 913 7.81 -0.31 30.84
C TRP A 913 7.02 0.14 29.61
N GLN A 914 6.39 -0.79 28.88
CA GLN A 914 5.64 -0.44 27.66
C GLN A 914 4.40 0.42 27.94
N ALA A 915 3.80 0.28 29.13
CA ALA A 915 2.60 1.01 29.53
C ALA A 915 2.91 2.40 30.08
N ASN A 916 4.18 2.69 30.38
CA ASN A 916 4.63 3.93 31.02
C ASN A 916 5.70 4.65 30.17
N GLN A 917 5.54 4.61 28.85
CA GLN A 917 6.37 5.42 27.95
C GLN A 917 6.00 6.92 28.02
N PRO A 918 6.96 7.83 27.80
CA PRO A 918 6.79 9.28 28.02
C PRO A 918 6.09 10.02 26.86
N SER A 919 5.66 9.30 25.82
CA SER A 919 4.91 9.84 24.69
C SER A 919 3.43 10.00 25.03
N ASP A 920 2.74 10.88 24.29
CA ASP A 920 1.27 10.82 24.18
C ASP A 920 0.83 9.45 23.65
N TYR A 921 -0.42 9.08 23.94
CA TYR A 921 -0.99 7.78 23.56
C TYR A 921 -2.15 7.94 22.58
N LEU A 922 -2.21 7.02 21.62
CA LEU A 922 -3.25 6.96 20.59
C LEU A 922 -3.88 5.57 20.54
N TRP A 923 -5.16 5.52 20.18
CA TRP A 923 -5.85 4.27 19.92
C TRP A 923 -5.43 3.70 18.57
N LYS A 924 -4.80 2.52 18.58
CA LYS A 924 -4.36 1.82 17.37
C LYS A 924 -5.16 0.53 17.21
N ASN A 925 -5.70 0.31 16.01
CA ASN A 925 -6.41 -0.94 15.70
C ASN A 925 -5.43 -2.12 15.77
N GLU A 926 -5.83 -3.21 16.43
CA GLU A 926 -4.97 -4.38 16.63
C GLU A 926 -5.72 -5.67 16.32
N ASP A 927 -6.02 -5.87 15.03
CA ASP A 927 -6.72 -7.06 14.55
C ASP A 927 -5.98 -8.38 14.87
N SER A 928 -4.67 -8.33 15.07
CA SER A 928 -3.81 -9.48 15.37
C SER A 928 -4.11 -10.18 16.71
N ILE A 929 -4.83 -9.51 17.64
CA ILE A 929 -5.23 -10.12 18.93
C ILE A 929 -6.43 -11.06 18.81
N ILE A 930 -7.12 -11.05 17.67
CA ILE A 930 -8.34 -11.83 17.47
C ILE A 930 -7.98 -13.30 17.26
N GLN A 931 -8.46 -14.16 18.16
CA GLN A 931 -8.23 -15.61 18.10
C GLN A 931 -9.40 -16.37 17.47
N ASP A 932 -10.63 -16.03 17.86
CA ASP A 932 -11.83 -16.71 17.35
C ASP A 932 -13.04 -15.78 17.19
N TYR A 933 -13.91 -16.11 16.25
CA TYR A 933 -15.11 -15.35 15.88
C TYR A 933 -16.06 -16.22 15.08
N ALA A 934 -17.31 -15.79 14.92
CA ALA A 934 -18.26 -16.48 14.06
C ALA A 934 -17.94 -16.24 12.57
N ASN A 935 -17.96 -14.97 12.16
CA ASN A 935 -17.80 -14.56 10.76
C ASN A 935 -16.89 -13.32 10.68
N GLY A 936 -15.92 -13.31 9.76
CA GLY A 936 -15.10 -12.12 9.47
C GLY A 936 -15.63 -11.40 8.24
N TYR A 937 -15.93 -10.09 8.36
CA TYR A 937 -16.44 -9.29 7.24
C TYR A 937 -15.52 -8.12 6.90
N THR A 938 -15.49 -7.78 5.62
CA THR A 938 -15.00 -6.48 5.17
C THR A 938 -16.14 -5.47 5.24
N LEU A 939 -15.92 -4.37 5.95
CA LEU A 939 -16.78 -3.20 5.98
C LEU A 939 -16.32 -2.20 4.93
N TYR A 940 -17.28 -1.53 4.29
CA TYR A 940 -17.03 -0.47 3.33
C TYR A 940 -17.70 0.82 3.79
N SER A 941 -16.89 1.86 4.03
CA SER A 941 -17.35 3.22 4.29
C SER A 941 -17.66 3.91 2.97
N ILE A 942 -18.94 4.20 2.73
CA ILE A 942 -19.41 4.72 1.44
C ILE A 942 -18.83 6.10 1.15
N GLU A 943 -18.86 6.98 2.14
CA GLU A 943 -18.46 8.40 2.02
C GLU A 943 -16.94 8.58 2.01
N ARG A 944 -16.20 7.75 2.76
CA ARG A 944 -14.73 7.82 2.82
C ARG A 944 -14.04 6.97 1.74
N ASP A 945 -14.78 6.12 1.03
CA ASP A 945 -14.24 5.09 0.13
C ASP A 945 -13.18 4.16 0.77
N LEU A 946 -13.30 3.95 2.09
CA LEU A 946 -12.37 3.14 2.88
C LEU A 946 -12.93 1.77 3.20
N TYR A 947 -12.02 0.82 3.39
CA TYR A 947 -12.35 -0.55 3.79
C TYR A 947 -11.66 -0.91 5.09
N SER A 948 -12.36 -1.65 5.94
CA SER A 948 -11.82 -2.18 7.20
C SER A 948 -12.31 -3.61 7.43
N GLN A 949 -11.62 -4.38 8.27
CA GLN A 949 -12.12 -5.68 8.72
C GLN A 949 -12.93 -5.50 10.01
N ALA A 950 -13.88 -6.40 10.25
CA ALA A 950 -14.61 -6.53 11.49
C ALA A 950 -15.00 -7.99 11.75
N TYR A 951 -15.15 -8.32 13.03
CA TYR A 951 -15.36 -9.69 13.50
C TYR A 951 -16.74 -9.81 14.14
N GLU A 952 -17.58 -10.71 13.60
CA GLU A 952 -18.93 -10.93 14.09
C GLU A 952 -18.93 -11.91 15.27
N GLY A 953 -19.52 -11.47 16.37
CA GLY A 953 -19.89 -12.30 17.51
C GLY A 953 -21.37 -12.69 17.44
N THR A 954 -21.67 -13.90 17.92
CA THR A 954 -23.03 -14.43 18.07
C THR A 954 -23.18 -15.09 19.44
N LYS A 955 -24.43 -15.36 19.86
CA LYS A 955 -24.72 -16.09 21.10
C LYS A 955 -23.89 -17.37 21.25
N ASN A 956 -23.76 -18.15 20.17
CA ASN A 956 -23.11 -19.46 20.19
C ASN A 956 -21.59 -19.41 19.95
N ARG A 957 -21.08 -18.25 19.52
CA ARG A 957 -19.68 -18.02 19.22
C ARG A 957 -19.31 -16.56 19.45
N PRO A 958 -18.94 -16.20 20.70
CA PRO A 958 -18.44 -14.87 21.01
C PRO A 958 -17.12 -14.60 20.30
N VAL A 959 -16.74 -13.32 20.20
CA VAL A 959 -15.41 -12.94 19.71
C VAL A 959 -14.40 -13.17 20.83
N LYS A 960 -13.38 -13.99 20.58
CA LYS A 960 -12.31 -14.31 21.53
C LYS A 960 -11.04 -13.56 21.14
N MET A 961 -10.47 -12.84 22.11
CA MET A 961 -9.23 -12.07 21.97
C MET A 961 -8.20 -12.54 22.98
N HIS A 962 -6.92 -12.38 22.64
CA HIS A 962 -5.82 -12.64 23.56
C HIS A 962 -4.83 -11.48 23.57
N ILE A 963 -4.65 -10.88 24.75
CA ILE A 963 -3.98 -9.59 24.92
C ILE A 963 -2.94 -9.72 26.02
N ILE A 964 -1.76 -9.11 25.84
CA ILE A 964 -0.75 -9.01 26.89
C ILE A 964 -0.83 -7.61 27.51
N GLY A 965 -1.20 -7.53 28.78
CA GLY A 965 -1.29 -6.29 29.54
C GLY A 965 0.00 -5.96 30.33
N PRO A 966 0.03 -4.84 31.05
CA PRO A 966 -1.07 -3.89 31.24
C PRO A 966 -1.29 -3.01 30.00
N VAL A 967 -2.57 -2.76 29.65
CA VAL A 967 -2.95 -1.94 28.49
C VAL A 967 -4.42 -1.50 28.61
N LYS A 968 -4.74 -0.30 28.11
CA LYS A 968 -6.15 0.10 27.91
C LYS A 968 -6.66 -0.47 26.59
N VAL A 969 -7.86 -1.04 26.63
CA VAL A 969 -8.52 -1.66 25.48
C VAL A 969 -9.76 -0.85 25.15
N ARG A 970 -9.96 -0.56 23.87
CA ARG A 970 -11.19 0.03 23.33
C ARG A 970 -11.77 -0.92 22.29
N LEU A 971 -13.05 -1.27 22.43
CA LEU A 971 -13.78 -2.08 21.46
C LEU A 971 -14.75 -1.17 20.71
N GLU A 972 -14.59 -1.05 19.39
CA GLU A 972 -15.63 -0.47 18.52
C GLU A 972 -16.66 -1.56 18.21
N ILE A 973 -17.90 -1.34 18.62
CA ILE A 973 -18.98 -2.33 18.50
C ILE A 973 -20.11 -1.76 17.65
N ARG A 974 -20.64 -2.58 16.74
CA ARG A 974 -21.84 -2.27 15.94
C ARG A 974 -22.83 -3.42 16.06
N PRO A 975 -23.97 -3.24 16.77
CA PRO A 975 -25.03 -4.24 16.81
C PRO A 975 -25.56 -4.52 15.41
N MET A 976 -25.93 -5.77 15.13
CA MET A 976 -26.53 -6.14 13.84
C MET A 976 -28.04 -5.96 13.89
N HIS A 977 -28.56 -5.15 12.97
CA HIS A 977 -29.99 -4.90 12.79
C HIS A 977 -30.58 -5.88 11.76
N GLN A 978 -31.87 -6.20 11.91
CA GLN A 978 -32.58 -7.10 11.00
C GLN A 978 -32.93 -6.43 9.66
N ASN A 979 -33.20 -5.12 9.68
CA ASN A 979 -33.57 -4.33 8.51
C ASN A 979 -33.19 -2.85 8.76
N LEU A 980 -33.42 -2.00 7.75
CA LEU A 980 -33.22 -0.55 7.86
C LEU A 980 -34.39 0.17 8.57
N SER A 981 -35.26 -0.54 9.30
CA SER A 981 -36.30 0.14 10.07
C SER A 981 -35.65 1.02 11.14
N TYR A 982 -36.19 2.22 11.34
CA TYR A 982 -35.73 3.12 12.41
C TYR A 982 -36.25 2.69 13.79
N LYS A 983 -36.42 1.39 14.04
CA LYS A 983 -36.68 0.90 15.39
C LYS A 983 -35.34 0.81 16.12
N PRO A 984 -35.16 1.52 17.24
CA PRO A 984 -33.94 1.40 18.00
C PRO A 984 -33.77 0.00 18.57
N LEU A 985 -32.52 -0.41 18.70
CA LEU A 985 -32.12 -1.66 19.32
C LEU A 985 -31.57 -1.35 20.71
N ASP A 986 -32.17 -1.99 21.70
CA ASP A 986 -31.73 -1.98 23.10
C ASP A 986 -31.28 -3.39 23.51
N GLY A 987 -30.32 -3.48 24.41
CA GLY A 987 -29.81 -4.75 24.89
C GLY A 987 -28.59 -4.60 25.78
N TRP A 988 -27.82 -5.68 25.89
CA TRP A 988 -26.62 -5.72 26.71
C TRP A 988 -25.46 -6.33 25.94
N PHE A 989 -24.28 -5.76 26.13
CA PHE A 989 -23.00 -6.28 25.70
C PHE A 989 -22.23 -6.75 26.94
N TYR A 990 -21.50 -7.85 26.81
CA TYR A 990 -20.81 -8.50 27.91
C TYR A 990 -19.36 -8.73 27.55
N ILE A 991 -18.48 -8.35 28.46
CA ILE A 991 -17.06 -8.69 28.45
C ILE A 991 -16.83 -9.75 29.51
N TYR A 992 -16.31 -10.90 29.08
CA TYR A 992 -15.93 -12.00 29.96
C TYR A 992 -14.41 -12.07 30.02
N GLU A 993 -13.87 -11.97 31.21
CA GLU A 993 -12.45 -12.17 31.49
C GLU A 993 -12.32 -13.13 32.67
N ASN A 994 -11.66 -14.27 32.47
CA ASN A 994 -11.55 -15.31 33.50
C ASN A 994 -12.92 -15.71 34.08
N LYS A 995 -13.20 -15.35 35.35
CA LYS A 995 -14.48 -15.60 36.05
C LYS A 995 -15.34 -14.34 36.20
N THR A 996 -14.90 -13.17 35.74
CA THR A 996 -15.64 -11.91 35.85
C THR A 996 -16.44 -11.63 34.58
N VAL A 997 -17.61 -11.01 34.75
CA VAL A 997 -18.49 -10.59 33.66
C VAL A 997 -18.85 -9.12 33.88
N GLN A 998 -18.57 -8.28 32.89
CA GLN A 998 -18.90 -6.87 32.92
C GLN A 998 -19.96 -6.57 31.86
N PRO A 999 -21.18 -6.14 32.28
CA PRO A 999 -22.24 -5.76 31.36
C PRO A 999 -22.16 -4.28 30.97
N TYR A 1000 -22.50 -3.98 29.72
CA TYR A 1000 -22.61 -2.64 29.15
C TYR A 1000 -23.93 -2.51 28.40
N ALA A 1001 -24.70 -1.47 28.67
CA ALA A 1001 -25.99 -1.28 28.03
C ALA A 1001 -25.81 -0.84 26.56
N ILE A 1002 -26.60 -1.44 25.67
CA ILE A 1002 -26.84 -0.94 24.32
C ILE A 1002 -28.16 -0.19 24.41
N THR A 1003 -28.14 1.12 24.20
CA THR A 1003 -29.32 1.98 24.31
C THR A 1003 -29.56 2.72 23.01
N ASN A 1004 -30.81 2.71 22.54
CA ASN A 1004 -31.31 3.49 21.42
C ASN A 1004 -30.44 3.39 20.14
N ASN A 1005 -29.88 2.21 19.83
CA ASN A 1005 -28.96 2.06 18.71
C ASN A 1005 -29.73 1.95 17.39
N PHE A 1006 -29.40 2.75 16.38
CA PHE A 1006 -30.06 2.73 15.06
C PHE A 1006 -29.19 2.10 13.98
N PRO A 1007 -29.80 1.65 12.86
CA PRO A 1007 -29.08 1.34 11.63
C PRO A 1007 -28.11 2.44 11.17
N SER A 1008 -26.95 2.04 10.64
CA SER A 1008 -26.00 2.94 9.99
C SER A 1008 -26.12 2.86 8.47
N GLU A 1009 -26.44 3.97 7.83
CA GLU A 1009 -26.51 4.07 6.36
C GLU A 1009 -25.12 4.29 5.72
N ALA A 1010 -24.11 4.63 6.51
CA ALA A 1010 -22.77 4.98 6.03
C ALA A 1010 -21.85 3.77 5.77
N ILE A 1011 -22.24 2.57 6.24
CA ILE A 1011 -21.43 1.35 6.19
C ILE A 1011 -22.17 0.26 5.44
N LYS A 1012 -21.48 -0.40 4.51
CA LYS A 1012 -21.95 -1.65 3.87
C LYS A 1012 -21.10 -2.83 4.32
N ILE A 1013 -21.77 -3.96 4.57
CA ILE A 1013 -21.10 -5.22 4.91
C ILE A 1013 -20.94 -6.04 3.61
N ILE A 1014 -19.69 -6.26 3.19
CA ILE A 1014 -19.40 -7.05 1.99
C ILE A 1014 -19.77 -8.52 2.24
N GLY A 1015 -20.58 -9.08 1.34
CA GLY A 1015 -21.06 -10.46 1.43
C GLY A 1015 -22.33 -10.68 2.24
N LYS A 1016 -22.90 -9.61 2.83
CA LYS A 1016 -24.14 -9.67 3.60
C LYS A 1016 -25.07 -8.51 3.17
N PRO A 1017 -25.69 -8.58 1.97
CA PRO A 1017 -26.43 -7.44 1.39
C PRO A 1017 -27.63 -6.98 2.23
N ASN A 1018 -28.28 -7.90 2.94
CA ASN A 1018 -29.37 -7.60 3.88
C ASN A 1018 -28.86 -7.34 5.32
N GLY A 1019 -27.54 -7.44 5.54
CA GLY A 1019 -26.94 -7.17 6.83
C GLY A 1019 -26.85 -5.68 7.07
N VAL A 1020 -27.51 -5.22 8.13
CA VAL A 1020 -27.53 -3.81 8.50
C VAL A 1020 -26.66 -3.63 9.74
N ALA A 1021 -25.51 -2.96 9.58
CA ALA A 1021 -24.68 -2.60 10.71
C ALA A 1021 -25.34 -1.44 11.46
N GLY A 1022 -25.37 -1.50 12.79
CA GLY A 1022 -25.79 -0.39 13.63
C GLY A 1022 -24.77 0.74 13.65
N GLN A 1023 -25.19 1.85 14.25
CA GLN A 1023 -24.29 2.90 14.70
C GLN A 1023 -23.24 2.30 15.65
N ARG A 1024 -22.00 2.78 15.54
CA ARG A 1024 -20.95 2.32 16.45
C ARG A 1024 -21.11 2.93 17.83
N PHE A 1025 -20.70 2.19 18.83
CA PHE A 1025 -20.39 2.70 20.16
C PHE A 1025 -19.09 2.08 20.64
N PHE A 1026 -18.48 2.66 21.67
CA PHE A 1026 -17.21 2.20 22.22
C PHE A 1026 -17.38 1.67 23.63
N ILE A 1027 -16.62 0.63 23.96
CA ILE A 1027 -16.40 0.18 25.33
C ILE A 1027 -14.92 0.27 25.62
N GLU A 1028 -14.58 0.86 26.76
CA GLU A 1028 -13.20 0.98 27.25
C GLU A 1028 -13.05 0.31 28.60
N PHE A 1029 -11.93 -0.39 28.78
CA PHE A 1029 -11.55 -1.05 30.02
C PHE A 1029 -10.03 -1.23 30.08
N GLU A 1030 -9.50 -1.48 31.27
CA GLU A 1030 -8.08 -1.64 31.51
C GLU A 1030 -7.75 -3.07 31.89
N LEU A 1031 -6.63 -3.57 31.38
CA LEU A 1031 -6.10 -4.87 31.73
C LEU A 1031 -4.88 -4.72 32.61
N GLY A 1032 -4.77 -5.57 33.64
CA GLY A 1032 -3.57 -5.67 34.47
C GLY A 1032 -2.40 -6.35 33.75
N PRO A 1033 -1.26 -6.53 34.42
CA PRO A 1033 -0.10 -7.24 33.87
C PRO A 1033 -0.39 -8.70 33.48
N GLY A 1034 0.35 -9.21 32.49
CA GLY A 1034 0.28 -10.60 32.06
C GLY A 1034 -0.70 -10.90 30.92
N PRO A 1035 -0.86 -12.19 30.55
CA PRO A 1035 -1.71 -12.63 29.44
C PRO A 1035 -3.19 -12.71 29.85
N HIS A 1036 -4.06 -12.11 29.03
CA HIS A 1036 -5.50 -12.09 29.23
C HIS A 1036 -6.24 -12.78 28.08
N THR A 1037 -7.33 -13.47 28.40
CA THR A 1037 -8.23 -14.05 27.40
C THR A 1037 -9.62 -13.46 27.59
N ILE A 1038 -10.03 -12.64 26.62
CA ILE A 1038 -11.30 -11.93 26.66
C ILE A 1038 -12.28 -12.60 25.70
N LYS A 1039 -13.51 -12.78 26.15
CA LYS A 1039 -14.63 -13.10 25.26
C LYS A 1039 -15.61 -11.94 25.28
N ALA A 1040 -16.04 -11.52 24.10
CA ALA A 1040 -17.06 -10.49 23.92
C ALA A 1040 -18.35 -11.12 23.40
N GLY A 1041 -19.49 -10.81 24.01
CA GLY A 1041 -20.81 -11.32 23.65
C GLY A 1041 -21.91 -10.27 23.80
N ALA A 1042 -23.09 -10.49 23.22
CA ALA A 1042 -24.24 -9.56 23.32
C ALA A 1042 -25.57 -10.30 23.55
N GLY A 1043 -25.56 -11.35 24.38
CA GLY A 1043 -26.73 -12.18 24.63
C GLY A 1043 -27.24 -12.85 23.34
N ALA A 1044 -28.49 -12.55 22.96
CA ALA A 1044 -29.10 -13.04 21.74
C ALA A 1044 -28.71 -12.23 20.48
N LEU A 1045 -28.17 -11.02 20.65
CA LEU A 1045 -27.83 -10.13 19.54
C LEU A 1045 -26.52 -10.55 18.89
N SER A 1046 -26.45 -10.38 17.57
CA SER A 1046 -25.18 -10.41 16.85
C SER A 1046 -24.60 -9.00 16.74
N PHE A 1047 -23.29 -8.89 16.65
CA PHE A 1047 -22.59 -7.62 16.59
C PHE A 1047 -21.30 -7.77 15.80
N LEU A 1048 -20.81 -6.66 15.26
CA LEU A 1048 -19.49 -6.53 14.65
C LEU A 1048 -18.55 -5.84 15.65
N LEU A 1049 -17.33 -6.33 15.77
CA LEU A 1049 -16.32 -5.83 16.69
C LEU A 1049 -15.02 -5.50 15.95
N ARG A 1050 -14.40 -4.39 16.33
CA ARG A 1050 -13.02 -4.03 15.97
C ARG A 1050 -12.24 -3.65 17.23
N PRO A 1051 -11.10 -4.30 17.51
CA PRO A 1051 -10.32 -4.00 18.69
C PRO A 1051 -9.32 -2.87 18.46
N TYR A 1052 -9.12 -2.05 19.49
CA TYR A 1052 -8.09 -1.03 19.56
C TYR A 1052 -7.36 -1.11 20.89
N LEU A 1053 -6.05 -0.91 20.86
CA LEU A 1053 -5.21 -0.82 22.06
C LEU A 1053 -4.65 0.60 22.16
N LEU A 1054 -4.62 1.13 23.37
CA LEU A 1054 -3.98 2.41 23.64
C LEU A 1054 -2.46 2.21 23.62
N ARG A 1055 -1.77 2.86 22.68
CA ARG A 1055 -0.34 2.69 22.44
C ARG A 1055 0.36 4.04 22.38
N PRO A 1056 1.65 4.13 22.77
CA PRO A 1056 2.40 5.36 22.58
C PRO A 1056 2.38 5.75 21.11
N GLU A 1057 2.21 7.05 20.88
CA GLU A 1057 2.27 7.68 19.57
C GLU A 1057 3.66 7.50 18.96
N ILE A 1058 4.69 7.92 19.71
CA ILE A 1058 6.09 7.78 19.38
C ILE A 1058 6.69 6.74 20.32
N PRO A 1059 6.78 5.47 19.91
CA PRO A 1059 7.34 4.43 20.76
C PRO A 1059 8.86 4.54 20.86
N ILE A 1060 9.43 4.14 22.00
CA ILE A 1060 10.89 3.95 22.14
C ILE A 1060 11.27 2.60 21.50
N PRO A 1061 11.98 2.55 20.36
CA PRO A 1061 12.12 1.35 19.54
C PRO A 1061 13.26 0.43 19.98
N ILE A 1062 13.65 0.46 21.27
CA ILE A 1062 14.69 -0.43 21.83
C ILE A 1062 14.15 -1.84 22.09
N LEU A 1063 12.87 -1.93 22.44
CA LEU A 1063 12.11 -3.15 22.64
C LEU A 1063 10.89 -3.11 21.69
N PRO A 1064 10.44 -4.26 21.19
CA PRO A 1064 9.23 -4.29 20.38
C PRO A 1064 7.99 -4.04 21.24
N ILE A 1065 6.83 -3.97 20.59
CA ILE A 1065 5.54 -4.07 21.28
C ILE A 1065 5.45 -5.47 21.89
N LEU A 1066 5.07 -5.54 23.16
CA LEU A 1066 4.86 -6.81 23.83
C LEU A 1066 3.51 -7.39 23.38
N ASN A 1067 3.57 -8.55 22.73
CA ASN A 1067 2.43 -9.37 22.35
C ASN A 1067 2.79 -10.85 22.58
N SER A 1068 1.88 -11.77 22.24
CA SER A 1068 2.12 -13.19 22.48
C SER A 1068 3.35 -13.73 21.77
N ALA A 1069 3.65 -13.27 20.56
CA ALA A 1069 4.81 -13.71 19.79
C ALA A 1069 6.12 -13.20 20.39
N THR A 1070 6.20 -11.90 20.72
CA THR A 1070 7.41 -11.31 21.30
C THR A 1070 7.64 -11.80 22.74
N ARG A 1071 6.58 -11.99 23.53
CA ARG A 1071 6.66 -12.61 24.87
C ARG A 1071 7.19 -14.03 24.80
N GLN A 1072 6.63 -14.86 23.91
CA GLN A 1072 7.08 -16.25 23.75
C GLN A 1072 8.54 -16.30 23.31
N ALA A 1073 8.92 -15.49 22.32
CA ALA A 1073 10.30 -15.39 21.85
C ALA A 1073 11.24 -14.95 22.99
N ALA A 1074 10.86 -13.96 23.80
CA ALA A 1074 11.67 -13.52 24.94
C ALA A 1074 11.88 -14.64 25.97
N LEU A 1075 10.82 -15.33 26.40
CA LEU A 1075 10.92 -16.41 27.38
C LEU A 1075 11.80 -17.58 26.91
N GLN A 1076 11.72 -17.90 25.61
CA GLN A 1076 12.53 -18.95 24.98
C GLN A 1076 13.99 -18.53 24.70
N GLY A 1077 14.32 -17.25 24.91
CA GLY A 1077 15.59 -16.67 24.49
C GLY A 1077 15.73 -16.56 22.97
N GLY A 1078 14.62 -16.60 22.23
CA GLY A 1078 14.54 -16.53 20.77
C GLY A 1078 14.50 -15.11 20.20
N LEU A 1079 14.50 -14.07 21.05
CA LEU A 1079 14.93 -12.72 20.63
C LEU A 1079 16.46 -12.65 20.42
N ILE A 1080 17.18 -13.70 20.81
CA ILE A 1080 18.59 -13.98 20.52
C ILE A 1080 18.61 -15.01 19.37
N GLU A 1081 19.41 -14.80 18.32
CA GLU A 1081 19.84 -15.96 17.53
C GLU A 1081 20.97 -16.68 18.29
N ARG A 1082 20.70 -17.92 18.73
CA ARG A 1082 21.75 -18.86 19.13
C ARG A 1082 22.60 -19.16 17.88
N ASN A 1083 23.91 -19.24 18.04
CA ASN A 1083 24.94 -19.45 16.99
C ASN A 1083 24.79 -20.72 16.10
N GLU A 1084 23.62 -21.35 15.98
CA GLU A 1084 23.48 -22.68 15.38
C GLU A 1084 22.42 -22.82 14.28
N ALA A 1085 21.79 -21.73 13.83
CA ALA A 1085 21.21 -21.71 12.49
C ALA A 1085 22.14 -20.88 11.60
N ARG A 1086 23.23 -21.50 11.12
CA ARG A 1086 23.85 -21.04 9.87
C ARG A 1086 22.81 -21.20 8.75
N ASN A 1087 21.86 -20.26 8.67
CA ASN A 1087 21.44 -19.80 7.36
C ASN A 1087 22.74 -19.41 6.67
N PRO A 1088 23.09 -20.00 5.51
CA PRO A 1088 24.34 -19.68 4.86
C PRO A 1088 24.43 -18.15 4.77
N CYS A 1089 25.41 -17.57 5.45
CA CYS A 1089 25.88 -16.23 5.18
C CYS A 1089 26.24 -16.25 3.70
N PHE A 1090 25.29 -15.82 2.88
CA PHE A 1090 25.56 -15.66 1.48
C PHE A 1090 26.52 -14.47 1.38
N PHE A 1091 27.69 -14.71 0.82
CA PHE A 1091 28.50 -13.67 0.21
C PHE A 1091 27.68 -13.05 -0.93
N TYR A 1092 26.81 -12.12 -0.58
CA TYR A 1092 26.26 -11.15 -1.51
C TYR A 1092 26.82 -9.82 -1.06
N HIS A 1093 27.59 -9.18 -1.94
CA HIS A 1093 27.95 -7.78 -1.76
C HIS A 1093 26.67 -6.94 -1.86
N CYS A 1094 25.89 -6.87 -0.78
CA CYS A 1094 25.06 -5.71 -0.50
C CYS A 1094 26.04 -4.57 -0.26
N ILE A 1095 26.36 -3.82 -1.31
CA ILE A 1095 27.06 -2.54 -1.14
C ILE A 1095 26.02 -1.58 -0.56
N THR A 1096 25.83 -1.65 0.76
CA THR A 1096 25.23 -0.56 1.51
C THR A 1096 26.22 0.59 1.41
N ALA A 1097 25.91 1.60 0.61
CA ALA A 1097 26.71 2.81 0.51
C ALA A 1097 26.59 3.62 1.81
N ILE A 1098 27.25 3.16 2.88
CA ILE A 1098 27.39 3.92 4.12
C ILE A 1098 28.49 4.95 3.85
N LYS A 1099 28.08 6.19 3.52
CA LYS A 1099 28.98 7.35 3.53
C LYS A 1099 29.43 7.60 4.97
N ASN A 1100 30.51 6.95 5.39
CA ASN A 1100 31.40 7.43 6.44
C ASN A 1100 32.83 7.24 5.96
N LYS A 1101 33.51 8.37 5.69
CA LYS A 1101 34.96 8.41 5.50
C LYS A 1101 35.63 7.94 6.79
N SER A 1102 36.18 6.73 6.78
CA SER A 1102 37.33 6.37 7.59
C SER A 1102 37.96 5.11 7.00
N GLU A 1103 39.09 5.32 6.32
CA GLU A 1103 40.19 4.37 6.13
C GLU A 1103 39.82 2.93 5.77
N CYS A 1104 39.66 2.67 4.46
CA CYS A 1104 39.79 1.32 3.93
C CYS A 1104 40.85 1.35 2.82
N THR A 1105 42.09 1.51 3.24
CA THR A 1105 43.27 1.25 2.42
C THR A 1105 43.68 -0.21 2.61
N GLN A 1106 43.90 -0.88 1.48
CA GLN A 1106 44.52 -2.21 1.31
C GLN A 1106 43.64 -3.43 1.61
N GLN A 1107 43.13 -4.06 0.55
CA GLN A 1107 43.43 -5.46 0.25
C GLN A 1107 43.00 -5.80 -1.18
N LYS A 1108 43.98 -5.80 -2.09
CA LYS A 1108 43.93 -6.57 -3.34
C LYS A 1108 44.33 -8.01 -2.98
N THR A 1109 43.38 -8.94 -2.95
CA THR A 1109 43.70 -10.37 -3.15
C THR A 1109 42.46 -11.10 -3.66
N ALA A 1110 42.59 -11.60 -4.88
CA ALA A 1110 41.62 -12.42 -5.58
C ALA A 1110 41.66 -13.87 -5.08
N ILE A 1111 40.47 -14.49 -5.06
CA ILE A 1111 40.17 -15.88 -5.48
C ILE A 1111 41.23 -16.95 -5.16
N SER A 1112 41.03 -17.68 -4.05
CA SER A 1112 41.11 -19.15 -4.00
C SER A 1112 40.63 -19.64 -2.63
N LEU A 1113 39.45 -20.26 -2.51
CA LEU A 1113 39.06 -21.11 -1.38
C LEU A 1113 37.70 -21.78 -1.67
N CYS A 1114 37.72 -22.87 -2.43
CA CYS A 1114 36.53 -23.71 -2.63
C CYS A 1114 36.87 -25.17 -2.97
N LYS A 1115 37.74 -25.84 -2.17
CA LYS A 1115 38.07 -27.25 -2.43
C LYS A 1115 38.07 -28.25 -1.26
N GLU A 1116 37.80 -27.89 0.00
CA GLU A 1116 38.04 -28.86 1.10
C GLU A 1116 36.92 -29.07 2.15
N ARG A 1117 35.63 -28.85 1.85
CA ARG A 1117 34.56 -29.15 2.84
C ARG A 1117 33.35 -29.96 2.34
N CYS A 1118 33.59 -30.94 1.46
CA CYS A 1118 32.60 -31.97 1.11
C CYS A 1118 33.15 -33.40 1.28
N ARG A 1119 33.67 -33.73 2.47
CA ARG A 1119 33.82 -35.12 2.93
C ARG A 1119 33.45 -35.22 4.42
N SER A 1120 32.15 -35.34 4.69
CA SER A 1120 31.54 -36.02 5.85
C SER A 1120 30.02 -35.87 5.76
#